data_AF-A0A6A5RZA6-F1
#
_entry.id   AF-A0A6A5RZA6-F1
#
_cell.length_a   1.000
_cell.length_b   1.000
_cell.length_c   1.000
_cell.angle_alpha   90.00
_cell.angle_beta   90.00
_cell.angle_gamma   90.00
#
_symmetry.space_group_name_H-M   'P 1'
#
loop_
_entity.id
_entity.type
_entity.pdbx_description
1 polymer ?
#
loop_
_entity_poly.entity_id
_entity_poly.type
_entity_poly.pdbx_seq_one_letter_code
_entity_poly.pdbx_strand_id
1 'polypeptide(L)'
;MRLPQRFKRVPHQEPAEDQDIILPAYPSQPKLDVKGDVELYRNDGFESVRVDTEYIAGAHATEGYQLPHGKSWVEVLEDRELHYFGTRLISVFYNNVVSGWRAGLLRAFLASLLALIANVCVFAWLVRRNNPEDGTGTIHTAACGAISTLETGIKVALNVISTLILGASTYAMQGTTAPTRDEVQSAHKKGKWLEIGTQSWRNLSYVSKRHATIWSVLAFTSLPLHLVFNAVFFTTTETYQYAVAVVDRSFQNNTAFQATPNNSSPDLRFGKEQFHPSECIRYYTEGFTSSYSDIVVVSNASQPDSPVLWTRYPQRILTQDKKTTNHDSYHWVCHDIIKNSSQEVCSRKKALDSLKTKPWTVYGHPVHHCLVRTAPDRCRLQYNVWIMGAVVVFSTIKVLAIAALVFTHPDGTFLRTIGDAIASFLENPDPTTENMCLVSSTQVRKHGFATSASPQALAKPRANTAEFFSMVGVSAAYVVTLSGVLGWAIFETKGDAYDTDLGRPSIQQLANLKPDDTGSSVIVPTLLTANIPQLGFSLLYVFYTNIWAKLLVAHEFDRLTTCRKGLRVSERPRGEQRISHFFTLPTRYALPIMFCSAALHWLCSRSLFMARFDGVNVDDVVDSGDQIVRLAYSIPGMTALVAVTFAMAISTVCIAGFRRLRTGLGEIAMSAVISAACHVKRREDKPWERKVQWGDVGNEEVVDGEIVRHCAFTSLDSRPPTEGFLYL
;
A
#
# COMPACT_ATOMS: atom_id res chain seq x y z
N MET A 1 11.16 -2.85 -49.31
CA MET A 1 12.48 -3.51 -49.26
C MET A 1 12.27 -5.02 -49.11
N ARG A 2 12.63 -5.78 -50.14
CA ARG A 2 12.71 -7.25 -50.13
C ARG A 2 14.08 -7.65 -49.61
N LEU A 3 14.15 -8.58 -48.66
CA LEU A 3 15.33 -9.39 -48.36
C LEU A 3 14.87 -10.82 -47.96
N PRO A 4 15.71 -11.85 -48.15
CA PRO A 4 15.32 -13.06 -48.89
C PRO A 4 15.29 -14.34 -48.04
N GLN A 5 14.59 -15.34 -48.59
CA GLN A 5 14.65 -16.74 -48.20
C GLN A 5 16.03 -17.36 -48.52
N ARG A 6 16.56 -18.14 -47.58
CA ARG A 6 17.02 -19.55 -47.78
C ARG A 6 17.69 -20.05 -46.50
N PHE A 7 17.15 -21.11 -45.90
CA PHE A 7 17.90 -22.33 -45.62
C PHE A 7 16.94 -23.54 -45.59
N LYS A 8 17.48 -24.67 -46.03
CA LYS A 8 16.81 -25.86 -46.63
C LYS A 8 15.96 -26.67 -45.65
N ARG A 9 14.90 -27.29 -46.20
CA ARG A 9 14.21 -28.47 -45.64
C ARG A 9 15.10 -29.71 -45.69
N VAL A 10 15.03 -30.52 -44.63
CA VAL A 10 15.17 -31.99 -44.64
C VAL A 10 13.87 -32.54 -44.00
N PRO A 11 13.33 -33.69 -44.44
CA PRO A 11 11.90 -33.98 -44.34
C PRO A 11 11.52 -35.00 -43.24
N HIS A 12 10.21 -35.01 -42.96
CA HIS A 12 9.38 -36.05 -42.33
C HIS A 12 9.56 -36.38 -40.84
N GLN A 13 8.62 -35.89 -40.02
CA GLN A 13 7.64 -36.78 -39.35
C GLN A 13 6.32 -36.03 -39.08
N GLU A 14 5.23 -36.78 -39.14
CA GLU A 14 3.81 -36.43 -39.28
C GLU A 14 3.11 -35.81 -38.03
N PRO A 15 1.81 -35.40 -38.11
CA PRO A 15 1.27 -34.20 -37.48
C PRO A 15 0.59 -34.41 -36.11
N ALA A 16 0.38 -33.23 -35.49
CA ALA A 16 -0.55 -32.83 -34.44
C ALA A 16 -1.63 -33.81 -33.95
N GLU A 17 -1.80 -33.85 -32.63
CA GLU A 17 -3.12 -33.99 -32.00
C GLU A 17 -3.21 -33.07 -30.76
N ASP A 18 -4.41 -32.55 -30.57
CA ASP A 18 -4.80 -31.37 -29.81
C ASP A 18 -4.49 -31.39 -28.30
N GLN A 19 -4.11 -30.23 -27.76
CA GLN A 19 -4.10 -29.99 -26.31
C GLN A 19 -5.52 -29.60 -25.86
N ASP A 20 -6.28 -30.59 -25.40
CA ASP A 20 -7.51 -30.34 -24.64
C ASP A 20 -7.19 -29.79 -23.24
N ILE A 21 -7.76 -28.61 -22.98
CA ILE A 21 -7.77 -27.94 -21.68
C ILE A 21 -8.78 -28.67 -20.79
N ILE A 22 -8.31 -29.43 -19.79
CA ILE A 22 -9.17 -30.05 -18.78
C ILE A 22 -9.21 -29.17 -17.53
N LEU A 23 -10.38 -28.57 -17.25
CA LEU A 23 -10.74 -27.94 -15.98
C LEU A 23 -11.00 -29.01 -14.89
N PRO A 24 -10.75 -28.73 -13.60
CA PRO A 24 -10.95 -29.72 -12.54
C PRO A 24 -12.44 -29.96 -12.27
N ALA A 25 -12.86 -31.22 -12.39
CA ALA A 25 -14.19 -31.69 -12.00
C ALA A 25 -14.30 -31.86 -10.47
N TYR A 26 -15.40 -31.36 -9.91
CA TYR A 26 -15.85 -31.65 -8.54
C TYR A 26 -16.23 -33.14 -8.40
N PRO A 27 -16.15 -33.73 -7.20
CA PRO A 27 -16.44 -35.15 -7.04
C PRO A 27 -17.95 -35.42 -7.01
N SER A 28 -18.45 -36.06 -8.07
CA SER A 28 -19.69 -36.84 -8.02
C SER A 28 -19.32 -38.32 -7.97
N GLN A 29 -19.83 -39.06 -6.99
CA GLN A 29 -19.74 -40.52 -6.95
C GLN A 29 -20.50 -41.14 -8.13
N PRO A 30 -19.98 -42.21 -8.74
CA PRO A 30 -20.88 -43.30 -9.10
C PRO A 30 -20.30 -44.69 -8.81
N LYS A 31 -21.18 -45.55 -8.29
CA LYS A 31 -21.06 -47.01 -8.33
C LYS A 31 -21.08 -47.48 -9.78
N LEU A 32 -20.26 -48.47 -10.12
CA LEU A 32 -20.60 -49.37 -11.23
C LEU A 32 -20.10 -50.80 -10.97
N ASP A 33 -21.03 -51.70 -11.25
CA ASP A 33 -21.05 -53.15 -11.14
C ASP A 33 -20.51 -53.76 -12.44
N VAL A 34 -19.62 -54.75 -12.37
CA VAL A 34 -19.25 -55.57 -13.53
C VAL A 34 -19.01 -57.02 -13.11
N LYS A 35 -19.98 -57.87 -13.47
CA LYS A 35 -19.84 -59.32 -13.67
C LYS A 35 -18.92 -59.60 -14.87
N GLY A 36 -18.07 -60.62 -14.75
CA GLY A 36 -17.40 -61.25 -15.88
C GLY A 36 -16.24 -62.13 -15.45
N ASP A 37 -16.48 -63.44 -15.39
CA ASP A 37 -15.52 -64.47 -15.02
C ASP A 37 -14.37 -64.60 -16.04
N VAL A 38 -13.15 -64.77 -15.53
CA VAL A 38 -12.02 -65.34 -16.29
C VAL A 38 -11.39 -66.43 -15.44
N GLU A 39 -11.56 -67.67 -15.87
CA GLU A 39 -10.95 -68.87 -15.30
C GLU A 39 -9.44 -68.92 -15.57
N LEU A 40 -8.66 -69.27 -14.54
CA LEU A 40 -7.27 -69.68 -14.69
C LEU A 40 -7.09 -71.06 -14.02
N TYR A 41 -6.82 -72.05 -14.86
CA TYR A 41 -6.46 -73.42 -14.47
C TYR A 41 -5.14 -73.45 -13.67
N ARG A 42 -5.13 -74.16 -12.54
CA ARG A 42 -3.91 -74.63 -11.87
C ARG A 42 -4.08 -76.09 -11.46
N ASN A 43 -3.21 -76.96 -11.97
CA ASN A 43 -3.14 -78.37 -11.60
C ASN A 43 -2.68 -78.53 -10.14
N ASP A 44 -3.32 -79.51 -9.50
CA ASP A 44 -2.94 -80.28 -8.31
C ASP A 44 -2.84 -79.56 -6.95
N GLY A 45 -3.92 -79.68 -6.16
CA GLY A 45 -3.88 -79.75 -4.69
C GLY A 45 -4.89 -78.86 -3.94
N PHE A 46 -6.04 -79.43 -3.54
CA PHE A 46 -6.94 -78.95 -2.47
C PHE A 46 -6.15 -78.81 -1.14
N GLU A 47 -6.37 -77.85 -0.22
CA GLU A 47 -7.62 -77.52 0.47
C GLU A 47 -7.55 -76.16 1.23
N SER A 48 -8.69 -75.73 1.76
CA SER A 48 -9.21 -74.38 2.03
C SER A 48 -8.66 -73.57 3.21
N VAL A 49 -8.62 -72.24 3.06
CA VAL A 49 -8.94 -71.29 4.14
C VAL A 49 -9.96 -70.27 3.64
N ARG A 50 -11.07 -70.13 4.39
CA ARG A 50 -12.15 -69.16 4.16
C ARG A 50 -11.60 -67.73 4.17
N VAL A 51 -12.03 -66.98 3.17
CA VAL A 51 -11.84 -65.54 3.04
C VAL A 51 -12.98 -64.85 3.80
N ASP A 52 -12.65 -64.03 4.79
CA ASP A 52 -13.48 -62.89 5.17
C ASP A 52 -12.71 -61.62 4.78
N THR A 53 -13.30 -60.92 3.82
CA THR A 53 -12.77 -59.74 3.15
C THR A 53 -12.89 -58.50 4.03
N GLU A 54 -11.76 -57.92 4.42
CA GLU A 54 -11.68 -56.49 4.75
C GLU A 54 -10.39 -55.88 4.18
N TYR A 55 -10.57 -55.09 3.13
CA TYR A 55 -9.72 -53.99 2.66
C TYR A 55 -8.20 -54.12 2.84
N ILE A 56 -7.55 -54.84 1.92
CA ILE A 56 -6.19 -54.52 1.47
C ILE A 56 -6.32 -53.81 0.13
N ALA A 57 -6.33 -52.47 0.16
CA ALA A 57 -6.20 -51.64 -1.02
C ALA A 57 -5.16 -50.55 -0.74
N GLY A 58 -4.04 -50.60 -1.47
CA GLY A 58 -3.14 -49.45 -1.58
C GLY A 58 -1.71 -49.63 -1.07
N ALA A 59 -1.11 -50.81 -1.17
CA ALA A 59 0.36 -50.88 -1.27
C ALA A 59 0.79 -50.51 -2.70
N HIS A 60 0.58 -49.25 -3.08
CA HIS A 60 1.27 -48.69 -4.24
C HIS A 60 2.59 -48.10 -3.76
N ALA A 61 3.68 -48.78 -4.14
CA ALA A 61 5.00 -48.19 -4.22
C ALA A 61 4.89 -46.92 -5.08
N THR A 62 4.81 -45.77 -4.42
CA THR A 62 5.06 -44.49 -5.08
C THR A 62 6.56 -44.25 -4.92
N GLU A 63 7.33 -44.67 -5.92
CA GLU A 63 8.60 -44.00 -6.20
C GLU A 63 8.29 -42.50 -6.25
N GLY A 64 8.79 -41.76 -5.27
CA GLY A 64 8.57 -40.34 -5.15
C GLY A 64 9.25 -39.61 -6.30
N TYR A 65 8.52 -39.40 -7.40
CA TYR A 65 8.90 -38.41 -8.39
C TYR A 65 8.81 -37.03 -7.73
N GLN A 66 9.95 -36.51 -7.28
CA GLN A 66 10.11 -35.09 -7.04
C GLN A 66 9.98 -34.40 -8.40
N LEU A 67 8.78 -33.91 -8.74
CA LEU A 67 8.62 -32.93 -9.80
C LEU A 67 9.48 -31.72 -9.42
N PRO A 68 10.56 -31.40 -10.15
CA PRO A 68 11.33 -30.21 -9.87
C PRO A 68 10.42 -29.02 -10.16
N HIS A 69 10.12 -28.22 -9.14
CA HIS A 69 9.59 -26.89 -9.40
C HIS A 69 10.57 -26.21 -10.35
N GLY A 70 10.09 -25.75 -11.51
CA GLY A 70 10.89 -24.94 -12.41
C GLY A 70 11.49 -23.79 -11.62
N LYS A 71 12.83 -23.74 -11.54
CA LYS A 71 13.55 -22.68 -10.85
C LYS A 71 13.11 -21.35 -11.47
N SER A 72 12.75 -20.38 -10.63
CA SER A 72 12.46 -19.03 -11.15
C SER A 72 13.69 -18.46 -11.83
N TRP A 73 13.52 -17.51 -12.75
CA TRP A 73 14.66 -16.88 -13.43
C TRP A 73 15.70 -16.28 -12.45
N VAL A 74 15.23 -15.83 -11.28
CA VAL A 74 16.07 -15.34 -10.18
C VAL A 74 16.85 -16.48 -9.53
N GLU A 75 16.21 -17.63 -9.28
CA GLU A 75 16.87 -18.81 -8.70
C GLU A 75 17.90 -19.41 -9.67
N VAL A 76 17.68 -19.32 -10.98
CA VAL A 76 18.64 -19.72 -12.01
C VAL A 76 19.86 -18.80 -12.07
N LEU A 77 19.65 -17.49 -11.86
CA LEU A 77 20.75 -16.51 -11.75
C LEU A 77 21.58 -16.74 -10.48
N GLU A 78 20.93 -16.91 -9.33
CA GLU A 78 21.59 -17.11 -8.04
C GLU A 78 22.46 -18.39 -8.03
N ASP A 79 21.99 -19.48 -8.64
CA ASP A 79 22.75 -20.74 -8.76
C ASP A 79 23.95 -20.61 -9.71
N ARG A 80 23.79 -19.87 -10.81
CA ARG A 80 24.88 -19.64 -11.78
C ARG A 80 26.00 -18.78 -11.21
N GLU A 81 25.68 -17.80 -10.38
CA GLU A 81 26.70 -16.95 -9.73
C GLU A 81 27.48 -17.72 -8.65
N LEU A 82 26.81 -18.56 -7.86
CA LEU A 82 27.48 -19.39 -6.84
C LEU A 82 28.48 -20.38 -7.44
N HIS A 83 28.21 -20.90 -8.64
CA HIS A 83 29.07 -21.88 -9.30
C HIS A 83 30.31 -21.29 -9.97
N TYR A 84 30.26 -20.02 -10.40
CA TYR A 84 31.34 -19.40 -11.19
C TYR A 84 32.35 -18.58 -10.38
N PHE A 85 32.00 -18.00 -9.22
CA PHE A 85 32.78 -16.91 -8.61
C PHE A 85 33.63 -17.28 -7.37
N GLY A 86 33.94 -18.56 -7.17
CA GLY A 86 34.59 -19.16 -5.97
C GLY A 86 36.00 -18.66 -5.58
N THR A 87 36.15 -17.39 -5.20
CA THR A 87 37.34 -16.87 -4.49
C THR A 87 36.95 -16.30 -3.13
N ARG A 88 37.82 -16.45 -2.10
CA ARG A 88 37.53 -16.07 -0.70
C ARG A 88 37.18 -14.58 -0.55
N LEU A 89 37.79 -13.71 -1.36
CA LEU A 89 37.52 -12.26 -1.41
C LEU A 89 36.16 -11.95 -2.05
N ILE A 90 35.82 -12.58 -3.18
CA ILE A 90 34.53 -12.38 -3.86
C ILE A 90 33.39 -13.03 -3.06
N SER A 91 33.63 -14.15 -2.38
CA SER A 91 32.66 -14.75 -1.45
C SER A 91 32.40 -13.86 -0.23
N VAL A 92 33.43 -13.21 0.33
CA VAL A 92 33.27 -12.22 1.41
C VAL A 92 32.52 -10.99 0.91
N PHE A 93 32.81 -10.49 -0.28
CA PHE A 93 32.05 -9.40 -0.91
C PHE A 93 30.59 -9.81 -1.17
N TYR A 94 30.35 -10.97 -1.79
CA TYR A 94 29.03 -11.49 -2.09
C TYR A 94 28.20 -11.71 -0.82
N ASN A 95 28.77 -12.27 0.24
CA ASN A 95 28.05 -12.51 1.50
C ASN A 95 27.84 -11.24 2.36
N ASN A 96 28.65 -10.19 2.15
CA ASN A 96 28.50 -8.94 2.88
C ASN A 96 27.74 -7.86 2.08
N VAL A 97 27.65 -7.98 0.76
CA VAL A 97 27.11 -6.95 -0.15
C VAL A 97 25.98 -7.48 -1.05
N VAL A 98 25.88 -8.79 -1.30
CA VAL A 98 24.90 -9.40 -2.23
C VAL A 98 23.87 -10.30 -1.51
N SER A 99 24.29 -11.30 -0.74
CA SER A 99 23.39 -12.28 -0.11
C SER A 99 23.46 -12.27 1.42
N GLY A 100 22.38 -12.70 2.08
CA GLY A 100 22.30 -12.78 3.54
C GLY A 100 21.85 -11.50 4.23
N TRP A 101 21.59 -11.59 5.54
CA TRP A 101 20.94 -10.52 6.29
C TRP A 101 21.81 -9.27 6.48
N ARG A 102 23.14 -9.46 6.60
CA ARG A 102 24.10 -8.35 6.77
C ARG A 102 24.16 -7.49 5.52
N ALA A 103 24.21 -8.14 4.36
CA ALA A 103 24.12 -7.49 3.07
C ALA A 103 22.79 -6.75 2.89
N GLY A 104 21.68 -7.36 3.35
CA GLY A 104 20.38 -6.70 3.34
C GLY A 104 20.35 -5.43 4.19
N LEU A 105 20.93 -5.47 5.39
CA LEU A 105 21.01 -4.33 6.28
C LEU A 105 21.93 -3.22 5.74
N LEU A 106 23.06 -3.60 5.13
CA LEU A 106 23.96 -2.65 4.47
C LEU A 106 23.26 -1.96 3.28
N ARG A 107 22.50 -2.68 2.47
CA ARG A 107 21.71 -2.08 1.39
C ARG A 107 20.61 -1.15 1.91
N ALA A 108 19.92 -1.55 2.98
CA ALA A 108 18.94 -0.68 3.64
C ALA A 108 19.59 0.63 4.15
N PHE A 109 20.80 0.53 4.71
CA PHE A 109 21.62 1.67 5.10
C PHE A 109 21.99 2.54 3.90
N LEU A 110 22.57 1.97 2.84
CA LEU A 110 22.98 2.70 1.64
C LEU A 110 21.80 3.39 0.95
N ALA A 111 20.66 2.71 0.81
CA ALA A 111 19.45 3.30 0.25
C ALA A 111 18.95 4.50 1.08
N SER A 112 18.95 4.36 2.41
CA SER A 112 18.55 5.43 3.33
C SER A 112 19.55 6.60 3.31
N LEU A 113 20.85 6.31 3.21
CA LEU A 113 21.92 7.30 3.12
C LEU A 113 21.84 8.08 1.80
N LEU A 114 21.66 7.40 0.67
CA LEU A 114 21.48 8.04 -0.64
C LEU A 114 20.24 8.94 -0.65
N ALA A 115 19.13 8.49 -0.06
CA ALA A 115 17.94 9.31 0.07
C ALA A 115 18.16 10.53 0.97
N LEU A 116 18.91 10.39 2.08
CA LEU A 116 19.29 11.51 2.93
C LEU A 116 20.16 12.51 2.18
N ILE A 117 21.19 12.06 1.46
CA ILE A 117 22.05 12.91 0.65
C ILE A 117 21.22 13.66 -0.38
N ALA A 118 20.34 12.97 -1.12
CA ALA A 118 19.44 13.60 -2.08
C ALA A 118 18.57 14.67 -1.43
N ASN A 119 17.94 14.38 -0.28
CA ASN A 119 17.11 15.33 0.45
C ASN A 119 17.91 16.56 0.93
N VAL A 120 19.11 16.35 1.48
CA VAL A 120 19.98 17.45 1.93
C VAL A 120 20.45 18.30 0.75
N CYS A 121 20.88 17.68 -0.35
CA CYS A 121 21.30 18.39 -1.56
C CYS A 121 20.15 19.20 -2.16
N VAL A 122 18.96 18.62 -2.30
CA VAL A 122 17.76 19.31 -2.79
C VAL A 122 17.38 20.44 -1.85
N PHE A 123 17.38 20.21 -0.53
CA PHE A 123 17.03 21.24 0.44
C PHE A 123 18.00 22.43 0.41
N ALA A 124 19.31 22.16 0.41
CA ALA A 124 20.34 23.20 0.32
C ALA A 124 20.26 23.98 -0.99
N TRP A 125 20.00 23.28 -2.11
CA TRP A 125 19.81 23.91 -3.42
C TRP A 125 18.58 24.82 -3.45
N LEU A 126 17.44 24.35 -2.92
CA LEU A 126 16.19 25.11 -2.86
C LEU A 126 16.34 26.38 -2.03
N VAL A 127 16.86 26.26 -0.80
CA VAL A 127 17.03 27.41 0.11
C VAL A 127 18.00 28.44 -0.45
N ARG A 128 19.09 27.99 -1.11
CA ARG A 128 20.11 28.90 -1.66
C ARG A 128 19.64 29.63 -2.92
N ARG A 129 18.69 29.06 -3.68
CA ARG A 129 18.21 29.63 -4.94
C ARG A 129 16.96 30.51 -4.76
N ASN A 130 16.06 30.15 -3.86
CA ASN A 130 14.68 30.62 -3.88
C ASN A 130 14.27 31.49 -2.68
N ASN A 131 15.22 32.02 -1.90
CA ASN A 131 15.04 32.96 -0.76
C ASN A 131 13.64 32.90 -0.12
N PRO A 132 13.36 31.90 0.74
CA PRO A 132 12.02 31.65 1.24
C PRO A 132 11.52 32.79 2.14
N GLU A 133 10.28 33.24 1.90
CA GLU A 133 9.55 34.23 2.71
C GLU A 133 8.54 33.50 3.61
N ASP A 134 8.49 33.82 4.91
CA ASP A 134 7.62 33.17 5.91
C ASP A 134 7.66 31.63 5.92
N GLY A 135 8.80 31.06 5.53
CA GLY A 135 9.04 29.62 5.46
C GLY A 135 8.60 28.95 4.15
N THR A 136 8.10 29.71 3.17
CA THR A 136 7.69 29.20 1.85
C THR A 136 8.61 29.76 0.76
N GLY A 137 9.16 28.89 -0.09
CA GLY A 137 9.95 29.29 -1.25
C GLY A 137 9.29 28.91 -2.56
N THR A 138 9.39 29.78 -3.58
CA THR A 138 8.86 29.52 -4.92
C THR A 138 9.93 28.89 -5.81
N ILE A 139 9.66 27.69 -6.34
CA ILE A 139 10.60 26.93 -7.17
C ILE A 139 10.49 27.36 -8.63
N HIS A 140 9.26 27.42 -9.13
CA HIS A 140 8.99 27.66 -10.54
C HIS A 140 7.58 28.23 -10.72
N THR A 141 7.44 29.17 -11.66
CA THR A 141 6.16 29.75 -12.06
C THR A 141 5.95 29.48 -13.55
N ALA A 142 4.84 28.86 -13.91
CA ALA A 142 4.50 28.51 -15.29
C ALA A 142 2.98 28.29 -15.45
N ALA A 143 2.55 27.91 -16.65
CA ALA A 143 1.17 27.51 -16.91
C ALA A 143 0.73 26.36 -16.01
N CYS A 144 -0.52 26.36 -15.54
CA CYS A 144 -1.00 25.42 -14.53
C CYS A 144 -0.97 23.96 -15.01
N GLY A 145 -1.15 23.71 -16.31
CA GLY A 145 -0.98 22.36 -16.88
C GLY A 145 0.45 21.81 -16.75
N ALA A 146 1.46 22.67 -16.93
CA ALA A 146 2.87 22.28 -16.78
C ALA A 146 3.23 22.05 -15.31
N ILE A 147 2.82 22.97 -14.42
CA ILE A 147 3.04 22.84 -12.98
C ILE A 147 2.33 21.62 -12.41
N SER A 148 1.08 21.36 -12.80
CA SER A 148 0.31 20.19 -12.36
C SER A 148 0.99 18.88 -12.78
N THR A 149 1.52 18.82 -14.00
CA THR A 149 2.28 17.64 -14.48
C THR A 149 3.57 17.46 -13.67
N LEU A 150 4.30 18.54 -13.41
CA LEU A 150 5.52 18.52 -12.61
C LEU A 150 5.25 18.09 -11.16
N GLU A 151 4.24 18.67 -10.51
CA GLU A 151 3.79 18.31 -9.16
C GLU A 151 3.39 16.84 -9.08
N THR A 152 2.66 16.35 -10.09
CA THR A 152 2.29 14.93 -10.21
C THR A 152 3.52 14.05 -10.21
N GLY A 153 4.52 14.38 -11.04
CA GLY A 153 5.78 13.64 -11.11
C GLY A 153 6.54 13.65 -9.79
N ILE A 154 6.62 14.81 -9.12
CA ILE A 154 7.27 14.95 -7.81
C ILE A 154 6.57 14.07 -6.76
N LYS A 155 5.24 14.14 -6.66
CA LYS A 155 4.47 13.33 -5.70
C LYS A 155 4.62 11.83 -5.95
N VAL A 156 4.66 11.38 -7.22
CA VAL A 156 4.92 9.97 -7.55
C VAL A 156 6.32 9.57 -7.09
N ALA A 157 7.35 10.37 -7.41
CA ALA A 157 8.73 10.10 -7.00
C ALA A 157 8.88 10.05 -5.48
N LEU A 158 8.28 10.99 -4.76
CA LEU A 158 8.31 11.03 -3.29
C LEU A 158 7.62 9.82 -2.67
N ASN A 159 6.48 9.38 -3.21
CA ASN A 159 5.80 8.17 -2.75
C ASN A 159 6.68 6.92 -2.96
N VAL A 160 7.35 6.79 -4.12
CA VAL A 160 8.27 5.66 -4.37
C VAL A 160 9.45 5.70 -3.38
N ILE A 161 10.11 6.85 -3.23
CA ILE A 161 11.26 7.01 -2.33
C ILE A 161 10.86 6.73 -0.88
N SER A 162 9.74 7.29 -0.42
CA SER A 162 9.26 7.08 0.94
C SER A 162 8.89 5.63 1.21
N THR A 163 8.22 4.94 0.27
CA THR A 163 7.92 3.50 0.41
C THR A 163 9.19 2.65 0.44
N LEU A 164 10.23 2.98 -0.34
CA LEU A 164 11.53 2.29 -0.29
C LEU A 164 12.22 2.49 1.07
N ILE A 165 12.23 3.73 1.59
CA ILE A 165 12.76 4.04 2.92
C ILE A 165 11.97 3.30 4.00
N LEU A 166 10.64 3.26 3.91
CA LEU A 166 9.80 2.51 4.84
C LEU A 166 10.13 1.02 4.79
N GLY A 167 10.34 0.46 3.59
CA GLY A 167 10.79 -0.92 3.41
C GLY A 167 12.15 -1.19 4.07
N ALA A 168 13.13 -0.30 3.88
CA ALA A 168 14.44 -0.36 4.51
C ALA A 168 14.36 -0.29 6.05
N SER A 169 13.58 0.64 6.60
CA SER A 169 13.31 0.75 8.04
C SER A 169 12.63 -0.50 8.57
N THR A 170 11.64 -1.03 7.85
CA THR A 170 10.89 -2.23 8.23
C THR A 170 11.80 -3.45 8.29
N TYR A 171 12.71 -3.58 7.32
CA TYR A 171 13.73 -4.62 7.32
C TYR A 171 14.66 -4.53 8.54
N ALA A 172 15.18 -3.34 8.83
CA ALA A 172 16.03 -3.11 10.00
C ALA A 172 15.30 -3.40 11.33
N MET A 173 14.05 -2.93 11.43
CA MET A 173 13.18 -3.20 12.58
C MET A 173 12.96 -4.71 12.81
N GLN A 174 12.71 -5.47 11.75
CA GLN A 174 12.55 -6.93 11.84
C GLN A 174 13.82 -7.63 12.35
N GLY A 175 14.99 -7.16 11.92
CA GLY A 175 16.27 -7.63 12.43
C GLY A 175 16.43 -7.39 13.94
N THR A 176 15.94 -6.26 14.45
CA THR A 176 16.03 -5.93 15.89
C THR A 176 15.00 -6.66 16.75
N THR A 177 13.87 -7.09 16.18
CA THR A 177 12.85 -7.87 16.91
C THR A 177 13.13 -9.38 16.92
N ALA A 178 14.09 -9.84 16.13
CA ALA A 178 14.52 -11.24 16.12
C ALA A 178 15.23 -11.57 17.45
N PRO A 179 14.75 -12.56 18.23
CA PRO A 179 15.36 -12.90 19.49
C PRO A 179 16.61 -13.78 19.28
N THR A 180 17.52 -13.74 20.25
CA THR A 180 18.64 -14.69 20.34
C THR A 180 18.18 -16.02 20.94
N ARG A 181 18.97 -17.09 20.72
CA ARG A 181 18.70 -18.40 21.36
C ARG A 181 18.64 -18.29 22.89
N ASP A 182 19.50 -17.48 23.50
CA ASP A 182 19.56 -17.29 24.95
C ASP A 182 18.34 -16.53 25.50
N GLU A 183 17.88 -15.50 24.77
CA GLU A 183 16.64 -14.78 25.10
C GLU A 183 15.42 -15.71 25.02
N VAL A 184 15.37 -16.59 24.01
CA VAL A 184 14.32 -17.61 23.89
C VAL A 184 14.37 -18.60 25.05
N GLN A 185 15.55 -19.14 25.40
CA GLN A 185 15.69 -20.04 26.56
C GLN A 185 15.25 -19.37 27.86
N SER A 186 15.62 -18.11 28.05
CA SER A 186 15.25 -17.32 29.23
C SER A 186 13.74 -17.07 29.31
N ALA A 187 13.07 -16.87 28.17
CA ALA A 187 11.62 -16.78 28.10
C ALA A 187 10.94 -18.13 28.37
N HIS A 188 11.46 -19.20 27.76
CA HIS A 188 10.95 -20.56 27.89
C HIS A 188 11.01 -21.08 29.33
N LYS A 189 12.10 -20.81 30.07
CA LYS A 189 12.22 -21.11 31.51
C LYS A 189 11.13 -20.47 32.38
N LYS A 190 10.49 -19.41 31.88
CA LYS A 190 9.38 -18.69 32.55
C LYS A 190 8.01 -19.09 32.00
N GLY A 191 7.93 -20.15 31.18
CA GLY A 191 6.70 -20.59 30.51
C GLY A 191 6.19 -19.60 29.45
N LYS A 192 7.07 -18.74 28.91
CA LYS A 192 6.74 -17.71 27.92
C LYS A 192 7.37 -18.01 26.57
N TRP A 193 6.69 -17.63 25.50
CA TRP A 193 7.17 -17.79 24.12
C TRP A 193 7.43 -16.44 23.45
N LEU A 194 8.30 -16.47 22.45
CA LEU A 194 8.64 -15.37 21.55
C LEU A 194 8.22 -15.73 20.12
N GLU A 195 8.10 -14.74 19.26
CA GLU A 195 7.82 -14.98 17.84
C GLU A 195 9.11 -14.96 17.01
N ILE A 196 9.19 -15.83 16.01
CA ILE A 196 10.36 -16.01 15.15
C ILE A 196 9.95 -15.80 13.69
N GLY A 197 10.76 -15.08 12.92
CA GLY A 197 10.50 -14.84 11.50
C GLY A 197 9.45 -13.76 11.21
N THR A 198 9.09 -12.94 12.20
CA THR A 198 8.03 -11.93 12.12
C THR A 198 8.47 -10.61 12.78
N GLN A 199 7.72 -9.53 12.52
CA GLN A 199 7.92 -8.25 13.20
C GLN A 199 7.08 -8.19 14.48
N SER A 200 7.57 -8.82 15.53
CA SER A 200 6.80 -8.96 16.77
C SER A 200 7.02 -7.83 17.76
N TRP A 201 5.94 -7.12 18.09
CA TRP A 201 5.94 -6.06 19.10
C TRP A 201 6.07 -6.64 20.51
N ARG A 202 5.61 -7.88 20.70
CA ARG A 202 5.76 -8.61 21.97
C ARG A 202 7.23 -8.83 22.29
N ASN A 203 8.03 -9.19 21.29
CA ASN A 203 9.46 -9.45 21.46
C ASN A 203 10.24 -8.23 22.00
N LEU A 204 9.75 -7.00 21.79
CA LEU A 204 10.40 -5.78 22.28
C LEU A 204 10.60 -5.76 23.80
N SER A 205 9.75 -6.47 24.55
CA SER A 205 9.87 -6.60 26.00
C SER A 205 10.88 -7.66 26.47
N TYR A 206 11.43 -8.45 25.54
CA TYR A 206 12.34 -9.56 25.83
C TYR A 206 13.72 -9.40 25.20
N VAL A 207 13.81 -8.72 24.05
CA VAL A 207 15.09 -8.43 23.41
C VAL A 207 15.90 -7.40 24.20
N SER A 208 17.20 -7.34 23.94
CA SER A 208 18.07 -6.31 24.52
C SER A 208 17.49 -4.89 24.43
N LYS A 209 17.65 -4.09 25.49
CA LYS A 209 17.17 -2.69 25.54
C LYS A 209 17.65 -1.87 24.34
N ARG A 210 18.87 -2.14 23.89
CA ARG A 210 19.46 -1.50 22.72
C ARG A 210 18.64 -1.75 21.44
N HIS A 211 18.30 -3.01 21.17
CA HIS A 211 17.47 -3.36 20.01
C HIS A 211 16.06 -2.76 20.12
N ALA A 212 15.46 -2.81 21.31
CA ALA A 212 14.17 -2.18 21.55
C ALA A 212 14.21 -0.66 21.31
N THR A 213 15.24 0.05 21.78
CA THR A 213 15.41 1.49 21.55
C THR A 213 15.60 1.82 20.07
N ILE A 214 16.45 1.09 19.36
CA ILE A 214 16.68 1.31 17.92
C ILE A 214 15.38 1.06 17.15
N TRP A 215 14.64 0.01 17.48
CA TRP A 215 13.32 -0.27 16.90
C TRP A 215 12.35 0.90 17.13
N SER A 216 12.24 1.40 18.37
CA SER A 216 11.34 2.51 18.70
C SER A 216 11.71 3.79 17.94
N VAL A 217 12.99 4.11 17.81
CA VAL A 217 13.48 5.25 17.04
C VAL A 217 13.13 5.11 15.56
N LEU A 218 13.34 3.92 14.98
CA LEU A 218 12.99 3.65 13.58
C LEU A 218 11.48 3.73 13.34
N ALA A 219 10.67 3.20 14.26
CA ALA A 219 9.21 3.29 14.17
C ALA A 219 8.73 4.76 14.25
N PHE A 220 9.21 5.51 15.25
CA PHE A 220 8.81 6.90 15.49
C PHE A 220 9.23 7.83 14.34
N THR A 221 10.36 7.58 13.69
CA THR A 221 10.81 8.39 12.55
C THR A 221 10.20 7.94 11.23
N SER A 222 9.75 6.68 11.11
CA SER A 222 9.20 6.13 9.87
C SER A 222 7.75 6.48 9.63
N LEU A 223 6.93 6.49 10.69
CA LEU A 223 5.50 6.79 10.56
C LEU A 223 5.24 8.25 10.14
N PRO A 224 5.84 9.29 10.74
CA PRO A 224 5.61 10.68 10.35
C PRO A 224 6.22 11.04 9.00
N LEU A 225 7.19 10.28 8.49
CA LEU A 225 7.86 10.65 7.24
C LEU A 225 6.88 10.68 6.07
N HIS A 226 5.96 9.71 5.94
CA HIS A 226 4.94 9.75 4.89
C HIS A 226 3.95 10.93 5.05
N LEU A 227 3.67 11.33 6.29
CA LEU A 227 2.83 12.50 6.59
C LEU A 227 3.49 13.80 6.11
N VAL A 228 4.78 13.98 6.39
CA VAL A 228 5.49 15.24 6.08
C VAL A 228 6.07 15.29 4.67
N PHE A 229 6.48 14.16 4.10
CA PHE A 229 7.22 14.15 2.82
C PHE A 229 6.34 14.56 1.63
N ASN A 230 5.07 14.14 1.64
CA ASN A 230 4.08 14.57 0.64
C ASN A 230 3.54 15.99 0.87
N ALA A 231 3.83 16.57 2.03
CA ALA A 231 3.48 17.94 2.39
C ALA A 231 4.58 18.96 2.03
N VAL A 232 5.79 18.51 1.63
CA VAL A 232 6.92 19.41 1.35
C VAL A 232 6.60 20.35 0.18
N PHE A 233 6.06 19.81 -0.90
CA PHE A 233 5.80 20.53 -2.14
C PHE A 233 4.29 20.70 -2.35
N PHE A 234 3.90 21.89 -2.74
CA PHE A 234 2.51 22.23 -3.03
C PHE A 234 2.44 23.26 -4.14
N THR A 235 1.27 23.32 -4.78
CA THR A 235 1.00 24.27 -5.86
C THR A 235 0.10 25.38 -5.36
N THR A 236 0.35 26.58 -5.85
CA THR A 236 -0.52 27.74 -5.70
C THR A 236 -1.01 28.17 -7.06
N THR A 237 -2.28 28.55 -7.14
CA THR A 237 -2.94 28.97 -8.37
C THR A 237 -3.27 30.44 -8.29
N GLU A 238 -2.84 31.23 -9.28
CA GLU A 238 -3.29 32.62 -9.42
C GLU A 238 -4.68 32.62 -10.04
N THR A 239 -5.59 33.38 -9.45
CA THR A 239 -6.95 33.49 -9.96
C THR A 239 -7.37 34.95 -10.05
N TYR A 240 -7.96 35.32 -11.18
CA TYR A 240 -8.18 36.72 -11.52
C TYR A 240 -9.56 37.20 -11.05
N GLN A 241 -9.57 38.32 -10.33
CA GLN A 241 -10.82 39.05 -10.07
C GLN A 241 -11.39 39.54 -11.40
N TYR A 242 -12.69 39.36 -11.62
CA TYR A 242 -13.32 39.74 -12.87
C TYR A 242 -14.53 40.64 -12.67
N ALA A 243 -14.70 41.58 -13.59
CA ALA A 243 -15.92 42.34 -13.74
C ALA A 243 -16.85 41.70 -14.77
N VAL A 244 -18.16 41.77 -14.50
CA VAL A 244 -19.23 41.33 -15.39
C VAL A 244 -20.03 42.55 -15.81
N ALA A 245 -20.18 42.74 -17.12
CA ALA A 245 -21.07 43.72 -17.70
C ALA A 245 -22.10 43.05 -18.62
N VAL A 246 -23.39 43.35 -18.45
CA VAL A 246 -24.44 42.92 -19.39
C VAL A 246 -24.87 44.13 -20.20
N VAL A 247 -24.61 44.08 -21.51
CA VAL A 247 -24.75 45.24 -22.41
C VAL A 247 -25.56 44.89 -23.65
N ASP A 248 -26.11 45.91 -24.31
CA ASP A 248 -26.74 45.73 -25.62
C ASP A 248 -25.70 45.67 -26.76
N ARG A 249 -26.14 45.33 -27.98
CA ARG A 249 -25.23 45.28 -29.15
C ARG A 249 -24.65 46.65 -29.51
N SER A 250 -25.40 47.74 -29.27
CA SER A 250 -25.00 49.11 -29.60
C SER A 250 -23.82 49.58 -28.76
N PHE A 251 -23.69 49.07 -27.54
CA PHE A 251 -22.63 49.41 -26.59
C PHE A 251 -21.22 49.17 -27.15
N GLN A 252 -21.04 48.13 -27.99
CA GLN A 252 -19.74 47.83 -28.60
C GLN A 252 -19.27 48.91 -29.59
N ASN A 253 -20.21 49.55 -30.28
CA ASN A 253 -19.93 50.59 -31.28
C ASN A 253 -20.02 52.00 -30.69
N ASN A 254 -20.32 52.12 -29.39
CA ASN A 254 -20.44 53.40 -28.74
C ASN A 254 -19.06 53.99 -28.46
N THR A 255 -18.55 54.82 -29.38
CA THR A 255 -17.27 55.53 -29.23
C THR A 255 -17.29 56.59 -28.13
N ALA A 256 -18.46 56.97 -27.61
CA ALA A 256 -18.60 57.96 -26.54
C ALA A 256 -18.30 57.38 -25.15
N PHE A 257 -18.34 56.05 -24.97
CA PHE A 257 -18.04 55.40 -23.70
C PHE A 257 -16.85 54.44 -23.85
N GLN A 258 -15.67 54.91 -23.45
CA GLN A 258 -14.51 54.03 -23.20
C GLN A 258 -14.43 53.77 -21.71
N ALA A 259 -14.58 52.52 -21.29
CA ALA A 259 -14.32 52.13 -19.92
C ALA A 259 -12.83 52.38 -19.61
N THR A 260 -12.59 53.27 -18.67
CA THR A 260 -11.31 53.65 -18.08
C THR A 260 -11.42 53.44 -16.58
N PRO A 261 -10.30 53.24 -15.85
CA PRO A 261 -10.32 53.10 -14.39
C PRO A 261 -11.03 54.25 -13.65
N ASN A 262 -11.13 55.43 -14.28
CA ASN A 262 -11.72 56.63 -13.71
C ASN A 262 -13.25 56.75 -13.95
N ASN A 263 -13.79 56.11 -14.98
CA ASN A 263 -15.22 56.18 -15.34
C ASN A 263 -15.93 54.81 -15.30
N SER A 264 -15.21 53.74 -14.98
CA SER A 264 -15.74 52.43 -14.65
C SER A 264 -15.37 52.07 -13.22
N SER A 265 -16.37 52.01 -12.34
CA SER A 265 -16.20 51.48 -11.00
C SER A 265 -17.21 50.35 -10.78
N PRO A 266 -16.75 49.11 -10.63
CA PRO A 266 -15.35 48.66 -10.74
C PRO A 266 -14.79 48.74 -12.18
N ASP A 267 -13.47 48.91 -12.31
CA ASP A 267 -12.74 48.99 -13.60
C ASP A 267 -13.08 47.77 -14.46
N LEU A 268 -13.37 47.97 -15.76
CA LEU A 268 -13.73 46.89 -16.70
C LEU A 268 -12.88 47.04 -17.95
N ARG A 269 -12.03 46.05 -18.22
CA ARG A 269 -11.20 46.05 -19.45
C ARG A 269 -11.84 45.16 -20.51
N PHE A 270 -12.16 45.74 -21.67
CA PHE A 270 -12.79 45.01 -22.77
C PHE A 270 -11.91 43.87 -23.29
N GLY A 271 -12.49 42.68 -23.33
CA GLY A 271 -11.92 41.52 -23.99
C GLY A 271 -12.03 41.61 -25.52
N LYS A 272 -11.08 40.99 -26.22
CA LYS A 272 -11.11 40.87 -27.69
C LYS A 272 -11.60 39.51 -28.16
N GLU A 273 -11.61 38.51 -27.28
CA GLU A 273 -11.98 37.14 -27.62
C GLU A 273 -13.49 36.95 -27.48
N GLN A 274 -14.11 36.36 -28.49
CA GLN A 274 -15.55 36.15 -28.54
C GLN A 274 -15.88 34.69 -28.24
N PHE A 275 -16.71 34.47 -27.23
CA PHE A 275 -17.19 33.14 -26.84
C PHE A 275 -18.68 32.96 -27.14
N HIS A 276 -19.02 31.73 -27.52
CA HIS A 276 -20.42 31.29 -27.57
C HIS A 276 -20.98 31.16 -26.14
N PRO A 277 -22.30 31.37 -25.90
CA PRO A 277 -22.94 31.20 -24.59
C PRO A 277 -22.50 29.96 -23.79
N SER A 278 -22.37 28.81 -24.44
CA SER A 278 -21.91 27.56 -23.80
C SER A 278 -20.50 27.65 -23.23
N GLU A 279 -19.59 28.36 -23.91
CA GLU A 279 -18.21 28.54 -23.47
C GLU A 279 -18.12 29.58 -22.36
N CYS A 280 -18.90 30.66 -22.43
CA CYS A 280 -19.00 31.63 -21.33
C CYS A 280 -19.43 30.94 -20.04
N ILE A 281 -20.53 30.16 -20.11
CA ILE A 281 -21.01 29.39 -18.96
C ILE A 281 -19.91 28.45 -18.48
N ARG A 282 -19.26 27.71 -19.38
CA ARG A 282 -18.21 26.74 -19.00
C ARG A 282 -17.09 27.38 -18.18
N TYR A 283 -16.49 28.47 -18.66
CA TYR A 283 -15.33 29.06 -18.00
C TYR A 283 -15.68 29.88 -16.75
N TYR A 284 -16.86 30.51 -16.71
CA TYR A 284 -17.28 31.32 -15.57
C TYR A 284 -18.06 30.54 -14.51
N THR A 285 -18.30 29.23 -14.70
CA THR A 285 -18.84 28.32 -13.67
C THR A 285 -17.80 27.35 -13.08
N GLU A 286 -16.51 27.59 -13.34
CA GLU A 286 -15.38 26.80 -12.79
C GLU A 286 -14.92 27.29 -11.39
N GLY A 287 -15.22 28.53 -11.01
CA GLY A 287 -15.00 29.06 -9.65
C GLY A 287 -13.67 29.74 -9.44
N PHE A 288 -12.69 29.35 -10.25
CA PHE A 288 -11.35 29.88 -10.28
C PHE A 288 -11.00 30.22 -11.73
N THR A 289 -11.36 31.42 -12.19
CA THR A 289 -10.95 31.91 -13.51
C THR A 289 -9.44 32.18 -13.48
N SER A 290 -8.66 31.25 -14.04
CA SER A 290 -7.19 31.34 -14.12
C SER A 290 -6.71 31.78 -15.51
N SER A 291 -7.46 31.45 -16.56
CA SER A 291 -7.13 31.79 -17.96
C SER A 291 -7.87 33.02 -18.50
N TYR A 292 -8.87 33.50 -17.76
CA TYR A 292 -9.75 34.59 -18.16
C TYR A 292 -10.06 35.51 -16.98
N SER A 293 -10.34 36.76 -17.27
CA SER A 293 -10.69 37.80 -16.30
C SER A 293 -12.03 38.44 -16.65
N ASP A 294 -12.08 39.71 -16.99
CA ASP A 294 -13.29 40.48 -17.25
C ASP A 294 -14.15 39.90 -18.39
N ILE A 295 -15.47 39.93 -18.24
CA ILE A 295 -16.45 39.45 -19.22
C ILE A 295 -17.53 40.48 -19.51
N VAL A 296 -17.80 40.68 -20.79
CA VAL A 296 -18.91 41.49 -21.30
C VAL A 296 -19.91 40.57 -21.99
N VAL A 297 -21.08 40.42 -21.41
CA VAL A 297 -22.19 39.60 -21.93
C VAL A 297 -23.05 40.48 -22.82
N VAL A 298 -23.17 40.11 -24.10
CA VAL A 298 -23.80 40.95 -25.11
C VAL A 298 -25.18 40.39 -25.43
N SER A 299 -26.22 41.19 -25.17
CA SER A 299 -27.60 40.81 -25.39
C SER A 299 -28.10 41.16 -26.79
N ASN A 300 -29.08 40.38 -27.28
CA ASN A 300 -29.82 40.68 -28.51
C ASN A 300 -30.87 41.80 -28.33
N ALA A 301 -31.29 42.10 -27.12
CA ALA A 301 -32.31 43.12 -26.86
C ALA A 301 -31.65 44.50 -26.76
N SER A 302 -32.21 45.51 -27.44
CA SER A 302 -31.86 46.92 -27.20
C SER A 302 -32.32 47.33 -25.81
N GLN A 303 -31.43 47.98 -25.05
CA GLN A 303 -31.67 48.29 -23.64
C GLN A 303 -31.66 49.81 -23.45
N PRO A 304 -32.69 50.42 -22.83
CA PRO A 304 -32.70 51.85 -22.53
C PRO A 304 -31.65 52.22 -21.45
N ASP A 305 -31.44 51.33 -20.47
CA ASP A 305 -30.45 51.49 -19.39
C ASP A 305 -29.35 50.42 -19.54
N SER A 306 -28.40 50.64 -20.45
CA SER A 306 -27.20 49.79 -20.60
C SER A 306 -26.01 50.43 -19.89
N PRO A 307 -25.28 49.75 -18.99
CA PRO A 307 -25.31 48.30 -18.66
C PRO A 307 -26.39 47.88 -17.64
N VAL A 308 -27.01 46.71 -17.84
CA VAL A 308 -28.04 46.12 -16.93
C VAL A 308 -27.41 45.54 -15.65
N LEU A 309 -26.20 45.01 -15.78
CA LEU A 309 -25.39 44.55 -14.66
C LEU A 309 -24.01 45.13 -14.85
N TRP A 310 -23.46 45.73 -13.80
CA TRP A 310 -22.06 46.15 -13.76
C TRP A 310 -21.52 45.92 -12.36
N THR A 311 -20.75 44.87 -12.18
CA THR A 311 -20.19 44.52 -10.87
C THR A 311 -18.91 43.71 -11.02
N ARG A 312 -18.02 43.83 -10.04
CA ARG A 312 -16.80 43.03 -9.91
C ARG A 312 -17.02 42.03 -8.82
N TYR A 313 -16.77 40.79 -9.16
CA TYR A 313 -16.83 39.69 -8.21
C TYR A 313 -15.39 39.44 -7.75
N PRO A 314 -15.04 39.65 -6.46
CA PRO A 314 -13.97 38.85 -5.90
C PRO A 314 -14.42 37.40 -6.07
N GLN A 315 -13.60 36.54 -6.66
CA GLN A 315 -14.02 35.18 -7.00
C GLN A 315 -14.51 34.40 -5.77
N ARG A 316 -14.04 34.76 -4.57
CA ARG A 316 -14.09 33.88 -3.40
C ARG A 316 -14.70 34.49 -2.13
N ILE A 317 -14.86 35.81 -2.03
CA ILE A 317 -15.44 36.47 -0.84
C ILE A 317 -16.92 36.79 -1.10
N LEU A 318 -17.78 35.88 -0.66
CA LEU A 318 -19.22 36.11 -0.59
C LEU A 318 -19.54 36.74 0.77
N THR A 319 -19.52 38.07 0.85
CA THR A 319 -19.97 38.79 2.05
C THR A 319 -21.46 38.56 2.28
N GLN A 320 -21.84 38.23 3.52
CA GLN A 320 -23.20 37.97 3.99
C GLN A 320 -24.19 39.14 3.71
N ASP A 321 -23.67 40.34 3.46
CA ASP A 321 -24.44 41.58 3.29
C ASP A 321 -25.15 41.77 1.95
N LYS A 322 -24.80 41.02 0.90
CA LYS A 322 -25.44 41.19 -0.42
C LYS A 322 -26.63 40.25 -0.56
N LYS A 323 -27.85 40.81 -0.41
CA LYS A 323 -29.18 40.18 -0.65
C LYS A 323 -29.31 39.42 -1.98
N THR A 324 -28.38 39.58 -2.93
CA THR A 324 -28.46 39.11 -4.31
C THR A 324 -27.48 37.99 -4.66
N THR A 325 -26.61 37.53 -3.75
CA THR A 325 -25.56 36.53 -4.08
C THR A 325 -25.64 35.22 -3.31
N ASN A 326 -26.42 35.09 -2.21
CA ASN A 326 -26.69 33.83 -1.48
C ASN A 326 -25.57 32.78 -1.47
N HIS A 327 -24.33 33.15 -1.11
CA HIS A 327 -23.18 32.23 -1.10
C HIS A 327 -22.86 31.53 -2.45
N ASP A 328 -23.26 32.10 -3.59
CA ASP A 328 -23.05 31.56 -4.94
C ASP A 328 -22.32 32.59 -5.82
N SER A 329 -21.04 32.33 -6.11
CA SER A 329 -20.20 33.13 -7.01
C SER A 329 -20.70 33.12 -8.46
N TYR A 330 -21.58 32.18 -8.82
CA TYR A 330 -22.12 32.01 -10.16
C TYR A 330 -23.59 32.44 -10.28
N HIS A 331 -24.14 33.09 -9.25
CA HIS A 331 -25.54 33.49 -9.25
C HIS A 331 -25.92 34.30 -10.49
N TRP A 332 -25.03 35.16 -11.00
CA TRP A 332 -25.28 35.94 -12.21
C TRP A 332 -25.47 35.08 -13.47
N VAL A 333 -24.80 33.92 -13.56
CA VAL A 333 -24.91 32.98 -14.69
C VAL A 333 -26.27 32.27 -14.67
N CYS A 334 -26.69 31.85 -13.47
CA CYS A 334 -27.92 31.09 -13.26
C CYS A 334 -29.11 31.93 -12.77
N HIS A 335 -29.01 33.26 -12.74
CA HIS A 335 -29.96 34.15 -12.07
C HIS A 335 -31.42 33.83 -12.43
N ASP A 336 -31.70 33.73 -13.72
CA ASP A 336 -33.06 33.51 -14.23
C ASP A 336 -33.56 32.07 -14.01
N ILE A 337 -32.64 31.12 -13.86
CA ILE A 337 -32.94 29.71 -13.56
C ILE A 337 -33.31 29.58 -12.08
N ILE A 338 -32.52 30.22 -11.19
CA ILE A 338 -32.69 30.15 -9.74
C ILE A 338 -33.93 30.91 -9.31
N LYS A 339 -34.24 32.06 -9.92
CA LYS A 339 -35.45 32.85 -9.64
C LYS A 339 -36.76 32.04 -9.69
N ASN A 340 -36.81 31.01 -10.53
CA ASN A 340 -38.00 30.17 -10.73
C ASN A 340 -37.90 28.78 -10.06
N SER A 341 -36.85 28.52 -9.27
CA SER A 341 -36.54 27.22 -8.66
C SER A 341 -36.51 27.31 -7.14
N SER A 342 -36.86 26.21 -6.45
CA SER A 342 -36.77 26.07 -4.99
C SER A 342 -35.33 25.84 -4.47
N GLN A 343 -34.32 25.89 -5.35
CA GLN A 343 -32.94 25.53 -5.06
C GLN A 343 -32.01 26.72 -5.34
N GLU A 344 -31.25 27.15 -4.33
CA GLU A 344 -30.57 28.46 -4.30
C GLU A 344 -29.18 28.51 -4.95
N VAL A 345 -28.60 27.39 -5.40
CA VAL A 345 -27.20 27.32 -5.85
C VAL A 345 -27.08 26.92 -7.33
N CYS A 346 -26.25 27.65 -8.08
CA CYS A 346 -25.85 27.38 -9.46
C CYS A 346 -24.77 26.30 -9.52
N SER A 347 -24.86 25.42 -10.52
CA SER A 347 -23.79 24.48 -10.87
C SER A 347 -23.53 24.50 -12.38
N ARG A 348 -22.30 24.15 -12.78
CA ARG A 348 -21.90 24.07 -14.19
C ARG A 348 -22.86 23.21 -15.00
N LYS A 349 -23.13 21.98 -14.53
CA LYS A 349 -24.09 21.07 -15.17
C LYS A 349 -25.48 21.68 -15.31
N LYS A 350 -26.02 22.33 -14.27
CA LYS A 350 -27.35 22.97 -14.32
C LYS A 350 -27.39 24.14 -15.32
N ALA A 351 -26.35 24.97 -15.33
CA ALA A 351 -26.23 26.07 -16.28
C ALA A 351 -26.13 25.56 -17.73
N LEU A 352 -25.32 24.53 -17.99
CA LEU A 352 -25.17 23.92 -19.31
C LEU A 352 -26.42 23.15 -19.76
N ASP A 353 -27.12 22.47 -18.85
CA ASP A 353 -28.36 21.76 -19.18
C ASP A 353 -29.49 22.73 -19.54
N SER A 354 -29.49 23.94 -18.96
CA SER A 354 -30.47 24.98 -19.31
C SER A 354 -30.43 25.36 -20.80
N LEU A 355 -29.23 25.41 -21.38
CA LEU A 355 -29.00 25.73 -22.80
C LEU A 355 -29.65 24.72 -23.76
N LYS A 356 -29.90 23.48 -23.32
CA LYS A 356 -30.55 22.45 -24.15
C LYS A 356 -32.02 22.75 -24.40
N THR A 357 -32.65 23.50 -23.50
CA THR A 357 -34.10 23.72 -23.51
C THR A 357 -34.50 25.12 -23.95
N LYS A 358 -33.68 26.14 -23.61
CA LYS A 358 -33.96 27.55 -23.89
C LYS A 358 -32.66 28.31 -24.18
N PRO A 359 -32.70 29.40 -24.96
CA PRO A 359 -31.54 30.29 -25.10
C PRO A 359 -31.16 30.87 -23.73
N TRP A 360 -29.86 31.04 -23.48
CA TRP A 360 -29.38 31.59 -22.22
C TRP A 360 -29.82 33.04 -22.04
N THR A 361 -30.42 33.31 -20.90
CA THR A 361 -30.81 34.66 -20.48
C THR A 361 -30.09 35.03 -19.19
N VAL A 362 -29.72 36.29 -19.07
CA VAL A 362 -29.10 36.87 -17.88
C VAL A 362 -29.93 38.11 -17.50
N TYR A 363 -30.54 38.10 -16.31
CA TYR A 363 -31.48 39.13 -15.86
C TYR A 363 -32.66 39.38 -16.82
N GLY A 364 -33.15 38.32 -17.47
CA GLY A 364 -34.23 38.39 -18.45
C GLY A 364 -33.81 38.81 -19.86
N HIS A 365 -32.51 39.03 -20.10
CA HIS A 365 -31.99 39.46 -21.40
C HIS A 365 -31.35 38.30 -22.16
N PRO A 366 -31.76 38.00 -23.40
CA PRO A 366 -31.19 36.90 -24.19
C PRO A 366 -29.76 37.21 -24.62
N VAL A 367 -28.84 36.30 -24.32
CA VAL A 367 -27.41 36.45 -24.62
C VAL A 367 -27.10 35.97 -26.04
N HIS A 368 -26.37 36.79 -26.81
CA HIS A 368 -25.86 36.42 -28.12
C HIS A 368 -24.48 35.77 -28.04
N HIS A 369 -23.55 36.46 -27.35
CA HIS A 369 -22.15 36.08 -27.20
C HIS A 369 -21.56 36.81 -26.00
N CYS A 370 -20.35 36.42 -25.60
CA CYS A 370 -19.59 37.16 -24.60
C CYS A 370 -18.24 37.57 -25.17
N LEU A 371 -17.78 38.74 -24.75
CA LEU A 371 -16.41 39.21 -24.98
C LEU A 371 -15.62 39.00 -23.70
N VAL A 372 -14.52 38.25 -23.80
CA VAL A 372 -13.74 37.80 -22.65
C VAL A 372 -12.32 38.32 -22.75
N ARG A 373 -11.80 38.81 -21.62
CA ARG A 373 -10.40 39.21 -21.49
C ARG A 373 -9.56 38.01 -21.09
N THR A 374 -8.60 37.67 -21.93
CA THR A 374 -7.60 36.64 -21.65
C THR A 374 -6.66 37.09 -20.55
N ALA A 375 -6.31 36.16 -19.67
CA ALA A 375 -5.34 36.35 -18.61
C ALA A 375 -4.32 35.20 -18.64
N PRO A 376 -3.04 35.45 -18.28
CA PRO A 376 -2.07 34.37 -18.27
C PRO A 376 -2.36 33.40 -17.13
N ASP A 377 -2.64 32.14 -17.47
CA ASP A 377 -2.77 31.05 -16.52
C ASP A 377 -1.43 30.83 -15.81
N ARG A 378 -1.36 31.18 -14.52
CA ARG A 378 -0.12 31.15 -13.74
C ARG A 378 -0.33 30.32 -12.47
N CYS A 379 0.49 29.28 -12.35
CA CYS A 379 0.63 28.51 -11.13
C CYS A 379 2.08 28.58 -10.65
N ARG A 380 2.27 28.51 -9.34
CA ARG A 380 3.60 28.46 -8.72
C ARG A 380 3.76 27.15 -7.97
N LEU A 381 4.83 26.43 -8.28
CA LEU A 381 5.28 25.30 -7.49
C LEU A 381 6.11 25.83 -6.32
N GLN A 382 5.70 25.52 -5.10
CA GLN A 382 6.32 26.00 -3.88
C GLN A 382 6.76 24.85 -2.98
N TYR A 383 7.63 25.16 -2.03
CA TYR A 383 8.02 24.24 -0.97
C TYR A 383 8.02 24.93 0.40
N ASN A 384 7.78 24.15 1.46
CA ASN A 384 7.89 24.63 2.83
C ASN A 384 9.21 24.19 3.48
N VAL A 385 9.98 25.18 3.97
CA VAL A 385 11.32 24.99 4.56
C VAL A 385 11.26 24.19 5.85
N TRP A 386 10.25 24.43 6.70
CA TRP A 386 10.11 23.76 7.99
C TRP A 386 9.80 22.28 7.82
N ILE A 387 8.89 21.95 6.90
CA ILE A 387 8.53 20.56 6.58
C ILE A 387 9.73 19.83 5.97
N MET A 388 10.44 20.45 5.03
CA MET A 388 11.66 19.85 4.44
C MET A 388 12.77 19.66 5.49
N GLY A 389 12.93 20.61 6.42
CA GLY A 389 13.85 20.47 7.55
C GLY A 389 13.50 19.27 8.43
N ALA A 390 12.22 19.09 8.78
CA ALA A 390 11.75 17.94 9.57
C ALA A 390 12.04 16.61 8.86
N VAL A 391 11.83 16.54 7.54
CA VAL A 391 12.19 15.38 6.71
C VAL A 391 13.67 15.04 6.82
N VAL A 392 14.55 16.04 6.69
CA VAL A 392 16.01 15.85 6.81
C VAL A 392 16.38 15.36 8.21
N VAL A 393 15.81 15.94 9.26
CA VAL A 393 16.05 15.52 10.65
C VAL A 393 15.63 14.07 10.88
N PHE A 394 14.40 13.69 10.49
CA PHE A 394 13.93 12.31 10.65
C PHE A 394 14.75 11.31 9.83
N SER A 395 15.11 11.66 8.58
CA SER A 395 15.98 10.82 7.76
C SER A 395 17.38 10.68 8.35
N THR A 396 17.92 11.73 8.97
CA THR A 396 19.23 11.68 9.65
C THR A 396 19.19 10.72 10.83
N ILE A 397 18.18 10.84 11.71
CA ILE A 397 18.01 9.95 12.86
C ILE A 397 17.88 8.48 12.41
N LYS A 398 17.14 8.22 11.32
CA LYS A 398 17.03 6.87 10.74
C LYS A 398 18.37 6.33 10.25
N VAL A 399 19.10 7.12 9.47
CA VAL A 399 20.39 6.70 8.92
C VAL A 399 21.36 6.38 10.06
N LEU A 400 21.39 7.19 11.13
CA LEU A 400 22.19 6.91 12.32
C LEU A 400 21.75 5.64 13.05
N ALA A 401 20.44 5.40 13.19
CA ALA A 401 19.91 4.20 13.82
C ALA A 401 20.25 2.93 13.02
N ILE A 402 20.12 2.96 11.69
CA ILE A 402 20.50 1.82 10.83
C ILE A 402 22.03 1.66 10.81
N ALA A 403 22.80 2.76 10.75
CA ALA A 403 24.25 2.73 10.82
C ALA A 403 24.73 2.05 12.11
N ALA A 404 24.11 2.37 13.25
CA ALA A 404 24.41 1.71 14.51
C ALA A 404 24.26 0.19 14.38
N LEU A 405 23.18 -0.32 13.77
CA LEU A 405 23.00 -1.76 13.55
C LEU A 405 24.01 -2.38 12.57
N VAL A 406 24.44 -1.63 11.55
CA VAL A 406 25.43 -2.10 10.57
C VAL A 406 26.81 -2.23 11.21
N PHE A 407 27.25 -1.20 11.96
CA PHE A 407 28.61 -1.12 12.47
C PHE A 407 28.80 -1.82 13.81
N THR A 408 27.73 -1.95 14.62
CA THR A 408 27.80 -2.76 15.82
C THR A 408 27.17 -4.10 15.53
N HIS A 409 28.01 -5.06 15.17
CA HIS A 409 27.58 -6.44 15.05
C HIS A 409 27.22 -6.95 16.44
N PRO A 410 25.94 -7.25 16.72
CA PRO A 410 25.59 -7.82 18.00
C PRO A 410 26.11 -9.26 18.06
N ASP A 411 26.76 -9.60 19.16
CA ASP A 411 27.19 -10.97 19.45
C ASP A 411 25.96 -11.85 19.75
N GLY A 412 25.96 -13.09 19.26
CA GLY A 412 24.91 -14.08 19.54
C GLY A 412 24.24 -14.68 18.30
N THR A 413 23.57 -15.82 18.50
CA THR A 413 22.84 -16.55 17.47
C THR A 413 21.39 -16.05 17.38
N PHE A 414 21.15 -15.18 16.39
CA PHE A 414 19.82 -14.59 16.16
C PHE A 414 18.92 -15.53 15.38
N LEU A 415 17.70 -15.75 15.87
CA LEU A 415 16.69 -16.58 15.22
C LEU A 415 15.81 -15.71 14.33
N ARG A 416 16.28 -15.43 13.10
CA ARG A 416 15.60 -14.50 12.17
C ARG A 416 14.64 -15.21 11.22
N THR A 417 14.90 -16.47 10.92
CA THR A 417 14.02 -17.32 10.12
C THR A 417 13.54 -18.51 10.94
N ILE A 418 12.47 -19.17 10.47
CA ILE A 418 12.05 -20.45 11.04
C ILE A 418 13.15 -21.51 10.91
N GLY A 419 13.94 -21.47 9.83
CA GLY A 419 15.07 -22.38 9.64
C GLY A 419 16.19 -22.16 10.66
N ASP A 420 16.49 -20.91 11.05
CA ASP A 420 17.44 -20.62 12.14
C ASP A 420 16.99 -21.27 13.44
N ALA A 421 15.69 -21.17 13.75
CA ALA A 421 15.11 -21.77 14.95
C ALA A 421 15.15 -23.29 14.90
N ILE A 422 14.67 -23.92 13.82
CA ILE A 422 14.68 -25.39 13.69
C ILE A 422 16.12 -25.91 13.77
N ALA A 423 17.07 -25.28 13.06
CA ALA A 423 18.47 -25.68 13.12
C ALA A 423 19.04 -25.56 14.54
N SER A 424 18.75 -24.45 15.23
CA SER A 424 19.23 -24.21 16.60
C SER A 424 18.63 -25.19 17.62
N PHE A 425 17.34 -25.52 17.51
CA PHE A 425 16.68 -26.48 18.39
C PHE A 425 17.07 -27.94 18.09
N LEU A 426 17.37 -28.29 16.84
CA LEU A 426 17.92 -29.60 16.48
C LEU A 426 19.38 -29.77 16.96
N GLU A 427 20.18 -28.69 16.91
CA GLU A 427 21.57 -28.69 17.39
C GLU A 427 21.62 -28.74 18.93
N ASN A 428 20.78 -27.96 19.61
CA ASN A 428 20.65 -27.92 21.06
C ASN A 428 19.16 -27.93 21.48
N PRO A 429 18.58 -29.12 21.74
CA PRO A 429 17.18 -29.28 22.13
C PRO A 429 16.83 -28.50 23.40
N ASP A 430 15.60 -27.98 23.46
CA ASP A 430 15.12 -27.22 24.61
C ASP A 430 14.34 -28.12 25.59
N PRO A 431 14.86 -28.38 26.80
CA PRO A 431 14.20 -29.30 27.74
C PRO A 431 12.83 -28.79 28.20
N THR A 432 12.56 -27.49 28.08
CA THR A 432 11.25 -26.94 28.49
C THR A 432 10.11 -27.32 27.56
N THR A 433 10.43 -27.78 26.35
CA THR A 433 9.43 -28.19 25.35
C THR A 433 9.45 -29.67 25.02
N GLU A 434 10.08 -30.47 25.88
CA GLU A 434 10.12 -31.92 25.74
C GLU A 434 8.70 -32.51 25.86
N ASN A 435 8.44 -33.57 25.10
CA ASN A 435 7.16 -34.29 25.08
C ASN A 435 5.93 -33.44 24.68
N MET A 436 6.14 -32.38 23.90
CA MET A 436 5.10 -31.45 23.43
C MET A 436 4.94 -31.43 21.90
N CYS A 437 5.26 -32.53 21.22
CA CYS A 437 5.45 -32.55 19.76
C CYS A 437 4.25 -32.09 18.90
N LEU A 438 3.02 -32.08 19.42
CA LEU A 438 1.81 -31.59 18.75
C LEU A 438 1.20 -30.35 19.42
N VAL A 439 1.97 -29.62 20.24
CA VAL A 439 1.44 -28.51 21.02
C VAL A 439 0.91 -27.41 20.11
N SER A 440 -0.33 -27.01 20.34
CA SER A 440 -0.97 -25.96 19.54
C SER A 440 -0.70 -24.58 20.14
N SER A 441 -0.55 -23.59 19.26
CA SER A 441 -0.44 -22.17 19.65
C SER A 441 -1.58 -21.70 20.56
N THR A 442 -2.80 -22.25 20.43
CA THR A 442 -3.95 -21.90 21.26
C THR A 442 -3.80 -22.44 22.69
N GLN A 443 -3.28 -23.67 22.84
CA GLN A 443 -2.97 -24.25 24.14
C GLN A 443 -1.90 -23.42 24.86
N VAL A 444 -0.82 -23.07 24.14
CA VAL A 444 0.26 -22.22 24.65
C VAL A 444 -0.26 -20.85 25.10
N ARG A 445 -1.13 -20.20 24.31
CA ARG A 445 -1.70 -18.89 24.67
C ARG A 445 -2.61 -18.95 25.90
N LYS A 446 -3.41 -20.01 26.04
CA LYS A 446 -4.44 -20.11 27.09
C LYS A 446 -3.88 -20.59 28.43
N HIS A 447 -2.97 -21.55 28.42
CA HIS A 447 -2.48 -22.22 29.64
C HIS A 447 -0.98 -22.01 29.88
N GLY A 448 -0.29 -21.26 29.01
CA GLY A 448 1.17 -21.28 28.97
C GLY A 448 1.68 -22.63 28.47
N PHE A 449 2.98 -22.88 28.67
CA PHE A 449 3.56 -24.22 28.51
C PHE A 449 4.48 -24.52 29.70
N ALA A 450 4.42 -25.75 30.18
CA ALA A 450 5.22 -26.29 31.28
C ALA A 450 6.06 -27.47 30.77
N THR A 451 7.06 -27.88 31.55
CA THR A 451 8.00 -28.97 31.24
C THR A 451 7.38 -30.36 31.10
N SER A 452 6.09 -30.54 31.40
CA SER A 452 5.39 -31.82 31.24
C SER A 452 4.03 -31.59 30.60
N ALA A 453 3.77 -32.30 29.51
CA ALA A 453 2.49 -32.30 28.83
C ALA A 453 1.89 -33.72 28.81
N SER A 454 0.57 -33.78 28.92
CA SER A 454 -0.19 -35.01 28.70
C SER A 454 -0.10 -35.45 27.23
N PRO A 455 -0.29 -36.76 26.92
CA PRO A 455 -0.40 -37.25 25.56
C PRO A 455 -1.33 -36.37 24.69
N GLN A 456 -0.87 -36.03 23.49
CA GLN A 456 -1.53 -35.07 22.61
C GLN A 456 -2.12 -35.78 21.39
N ALA A 457 -3.40 -35.55 21.12
CA ALA A 457 -4.02 -36.00 19.88
C ALA A 457 -3.80 -34.96 18.75
N LEU A 458 -3.74 -35.43 17.51
CA LEU A 458 -3.68 -34.55 16.35
C LEU A 458 -4.91 -33.63 16.31
N ALA A 459 -4.70 -32.35 16.60
CA ALA A 459 -5.78 -31.38 16.57
C ALA A 459 -6.23 -31.12 15.12
N LYS A 460 -7.55 -31.04 14.91
CA LYS A 460 -8.09 -30.55 13.64
C LYS A 460 -7.55 -29.16 13.36
N PRO A 461 -7.21 -28.82 12.10
CA PRO A 461 -6.73 -27.49 11.74
C PRO A 461 -7.75 -26.43 12.12
N ARG A 462 -7.43 -25.70 13.19
CA ARG A 462 -8.14 -24.50 13.62
C ARG A 462 -7.26 -23.31 13.28
N ALA A 463 -7.74 -22.46 12.38
CA ALA A 463 -7.11 -21.17 12.11
C ALA A 463 -7.10 -20.36 13.40
N ASN A 464 -5.91 -20.12 13.97
CA ASN A 464 -5.79 -19.21 15.09
C ASN A 464 -6.02 -17.79 14.57
N THR A 465 -7.02 -17.12 15.14
CA THR A 465 -7.89 -16.20 14.41
C THR A 465 -7.82 -14.77 14.92
N ALA A 466 -7.23 -14.55 16.11
CA ALA A 466 -7.30 -13.26 16.80
C ALA A 466 -6.56 -12.12 16.08
N GLU A 467 -5.32 -12.34 15.62
CA GLU A 467 -4.54 -11.28 14.97
C GLU A 467 -4.99 -11.02 13.53
N PHE A 468 -5.39 -12.08 12.83
CA PHE A 468 -6.03 -11.97 11.53
C PHE A 468 -7.35 -11.18 11.63
N PHE A 469 -8.24 -11.52 12.58
CA PHE A 469 -9.45 -10.75 12.81
C PHE A 469 -9.18 -9.34 13.34
N SER A 470 -8.11 -9.14 14.10
CA SER A 470 -7.67 -7.80 14.51
C SER A 470 -7.29 -6.95 13.30
N MET A 471 -6.55 -7.49 12.34
CA MET A 471 -6.23 -6.78 11.10
C MET A 471 -7.45 -6.55 10.21
N VAL A 472 -8.34 -7.54 10.10
CA VAL A 472 -9.62 -7.34 9.40
C VAL A 472 -10.41 -6.25 10.08
N GLY A 473 -10.43 -6.21 11.41
CA GLY A 473 -11.06 -5.16 12.22
C GLY A 473 -10.43 -3.79 12.01
N VAL A 474 -9.09 -3.68 12.02
CA VAL A 474 -8.37 -2.42 11.76
C VAL A 474 -8.62 -1.94 10.33
N SER A 475 -8.57 -2.84 9.35
CA SER A 475 -8.83 -2.51 7.94
C SER A 475 -10.27 -2.07 7.75
N ALA A 476 -11.24 -2.77 8.37
CA ALA A 476 -12.64 -2.40 8.35
C ALA A 476 -12.90 -1.06 9.04
N ALA A 477 -12.31 -0.83 10.23
CA ALA A 477 -12.40 0.44 10.94
C ALA A 477 -11.84 1.61 10.13
N TYR A 478 -10.74 1.38 9.40
CA TYR A 478 -10.15 2.38 8.52
C TYR A 478 -11.03 2.64 7.29
N VAL A 479 -11.62 1.61 6.68
CA VAL A 479 -12.63 1.75 5.60
C VAL A 479 -13.86 2.53 6.09
N VAL A 480 -14.38 2.22 7.29
CA VAL A 480 -15.49 2.95 7.90
C VAL A 480 -15.12 4.42 8.13
N THR A 481 -13.90 4.69 8.59
CA THR A 481 -13.42 6.06 8.80
C THR A 481 -13.34 6.82 7.48
N LEU A 482 -12.71 6.25 6.45
CA LEU A 482 -12.67 6.87 5.11
C LEU A 482 -14.07 7.07 4.51
N SER A 483 -14.98 6.12 4.76
CA SER A 483 -16.37 6.22 4.30
C SER A 483 -17.15 7.30 5.04
N GLY A 484 -16.89 7.50 6.34
CA GLY A 484 -17.44 8.60 7.13
C GLY A 484 -16.93 9.96 6.65
N VAL A 485 -15.62 10.08 6.37
CA VAL A 485 -15.05 11.31 5.80
C VAL A 485 -15.61 11.57 4.40
N LEU A 486 -15.78 10.55 3.57
CA LEU A 486 -16.47 10.66 2.28
C LEU A 486 -17.93 11.12 2.44
N GLY A 487 -18.67 10.54 3.40
CA GLY A 487 -20.06 10.94 3.69
C GLY A 487 -20.16 12.40 4.13
N TRP A 488 -19.25 12.83 5.01
CA TRP A 488 -19.12 14.24 5.40
C TRP A 488 -18.78 15.13 4.20
N ALA A 489 -17.81 14.74 3.37
CA ALA A 489 -17.42 15.50 2.18
C ALA A 489 -18.57 15.65 1.17
N ILE A 490 -19.37 14.60 0.96
CA ILE A 490 -20.57 14.66 0.11
C ILE A 490 -21.60 15.63 0.69
N PHE A 491 -21.85 15.58 2.01
CA PHE A 491 -22.82 16.44 2.67
C PHE A 491 -22.40 17.92 2.66
N GLU A 492 -21.12 18.21 2.85
CA GLU A 492 -20.59 19.59 2.87
C GLU A 492 -20.51 20.21 1.47
N THR A 493 -20.50 19.38 0.41
CA THR A 493 -20.36 19.88 -0.97
C THR A 493 -21.59 20.68 -1.39
N LYS A 494 -21.37 21.95 -1.72
CA LYS A 494 -22.42 22.86 -2.22
C LYS A 494 -22.61 22.71 -3.74
N GLY A 495 -23.29 21.65 -4.18
CA GLY A 495 -23.51 21.41 -5.62
C GLY A 495 -23.64 19.92 -5.98
N ASP A 496 -23.34 19.57 -7.24
CA ASP A 496 -23.26 18.17 -7.67
C ASP A 496 -21.89 17.60 -7.26
N ALA A 497 -21.90 16.68 -6.30
CA ALA A 497 -20.69 16.13 -5.68
C ALA A 497 -19.73 15.45 -6.70
N TYR A 498 -20.26 14.93 -7.82
CA TYR A 498 -19.47 14.17 -8.81
C TYR A 498 -19.11 14.95 -10.07
N ASP A 499 -19.43 16.25 -10.17
CA ASP A 499 -19.17 17.10 -11.34
C ASP A 499 -17.71 17.61 -11.40
N THR A 500 -16.74 16.84 -10.88
CA THR A 500 -15.35 17.26 -10.71
C THR A 500 -14.35 16.21 -11.16
N ASP A 501 -13.23 16.66 -11.72
CA ASP A 501 -12.13 15.80 -12.13
C ASP A 501 -11.29 15.31 -10.92
N LEU A 502 -10.59 14.19 -11.11
CA LEU A 502 -9.67 13.66 -10.10
C LEU A 502 -8.52 14.64 -9.81
N GLY A 503 -8.41 15.08 -8.55
CA GLY A 503 -7.30 15.92 -8.09
C GLY A 503 -7.29 17.36 -8.61
N ARG A 504 -8.42 17.88 -9.10
CA ARG A 504 -8.61 19.30 -9.39
C ARG A 504 -9.49 19.94 -8.30
N PRO A 505 -9.11 21.08 -7.72
CA PRO A 505 -9.93 21.74 -6.74
C PRO A 505 -11.15 22.40 -7.39
N SER A 506 -12.30 22.30 -6.72
CA SER A 506 -13.52 23.04 -7.05
C SER A 506 -13.91 23.92 -5.87
N ILE A 507 -14.45 25.11 -6.12
CA ILE A 507 -14.86 26.05 -5.06
C ILE A 507 -15.94 25.45 -4.15
N GLN A 508 -16.70 24.49 -4.69
CA GLN A 508 -17.76 23.77 -3.97
C GLN A 508 -17.23 22.65 -3.07
N GLN A 509 -15.94 22.30 -3.19
CA GLN A 509 -15.28 21.18 -2.49
C GLN A 509 -14.09 21.66 -1.65
N LEU A 510 -14.25 22.82 -0.99
CA LEU A 510 -13.26 23.40 -0.08
C LEU A 510 -13.80 23.41 1.35
N ALA A 511 -13.16 22.65 2.22
CA ALA A 511 -13.49 22.63 3.64
C ALA A 511 -12.93 23.86 4.35
N ASN A 512 -13.81 24.59 5.06
CA ASN A 512 -13.44 25.74 5.87
C ASN A 512 -13.16 25.32 7.33
N LEU A 513 -11.93 24.85 7.60
CA LEU A 513 -11.53 24.38 8.93
C LEU A 513 -10.91 25.48 9.81
N LYS A 514 -10.33 26.51 9.20
CA LYS A 514 -9.68 27.66 9.85
C LYS A 514 -9.92 28.91 9.01
N PRO A 515 -9.85 30.12 9.62
CA PRO A 515 -9.83 31.37 8.87
C PRO A 515 -8.72 31.36 7.81
N ASP A 516 -9.01 31.93 6.66
CA ASP A 516 -8.05 32.02 5.56
C ASP A 516 -6.87 32.92 5.96
N ASP A 517 -5.65 32.36 5.89
CA ASP A 517 -4.38 33.03 6.17
C ASP A 517 -3.28 32.33 5.34
N THR A 518 -2.31 33.10 4.85
CA THR A 518 -1.18 32.60 4.04
C THR A 518 0.07 32.34 4.86
N GLY A 519 0.04 32.62 6.17
CA GLY A 519 1.10 32.26 7.09
C GLY A 519 1.33 30.75 7.22
N SER A 520 2.57 30.37 7.56
CA SER A 520 2.92 28.98 7.88
C SER A 520 2.06 28.36 9.00
N SER A 521 1.48 29.20 9.87
CA SER A 521 0.50 28.87 10.92
C SER A 521 -0.77 28.18 10.40
N VAL A 522 -1.19 28.46 9.16
CA VAL A 522 -2.36 27.85 8.51
C VAL A 522 -1.95 26.86 7.42
N ILE A 523 -0.92 27.17 6.64
CA ILE A 523 -0.42 26.28 5.56
C ILE A 523 0.05 24.94 6.13
N VAL A 524 0.92 24.93 7.15
CA VAL A 524 1.51 23.68 7.67
C VAL A 524 0.43 22.75 8.25
N PRO A 525 -0.49 23.19 9.13
CA PRO A 525 -1.55 22.31 9.63
C PRO A 525 -2.48 21.80 8.53
N THR A 526 -2.80 22.61 7.52
CA THR A 526 -3.66 22.20 6.40
C THR A 526 -2.99 21.13 5.55
N LEU A 527 -1.69 21.31 5.24
CA LEU A 527 -0.89 20.28 4.56
C LEU A 527 -0.81 18.99 5.37
N LEU A 528 -0.54 19.06 6.67
CA LEU A 528 -0.49 17.87 7.52
C LEU A 528 -1.85 17.17 7.57
N THR A 529 -2.94 17.92 7.72
CA THR A 529 -4.32 17.37 7.76
C THR A 529 -4.66 16.62 6.47
N ALA A 530 -4.32 17.18 5.30
CA ALA A 530 -4.52 16.52 4.02
C ALA A 530 -3.78 15.17 3.90
N ASN A 531 -2.65 15.02 4.62
CA ASN A 531 -1.82 13.83 4.58
C ASN A 531 -2.06 12.85 5.77
N ILE A 532 -2.95 13.15 6.72
CA ILE A 532 -3.29 12.25 7.84
C ILE A 532 -3.71 10.85 7.35
N PRO A 533 -4.56 10.69 6.31
CA PRO A 533 -4.93 9.35 5.86
C PRO A 533 -3.72 8.54 5.38
N GLN A 534 -2.72 9.19 4.79
CA GLN A 534 -1.49 8.51 4.36
C GLN A 534 -0.74 7.86 5.52
N LEU A 535 -0.72 8.48 6.70
CA LEU A 535 -0.18 7.84 7.92
C LEU A 535 -0.92 6.52 8.24
N GLY A 536 -2.25 6.52 8.09
CA GLY A 536 -3.07 5.31 8.22
C GLY A 536 -2.69 4.22 7.22
N PHE A 537 -2.45 4.56 5.95
CA PHE A 537 -1.96 3.62 4.95
C PHE A 537 -0.58 3.06 5.27
N SER A 538 0.34 3.88 5.80
CA SER A 538 1.66 3.41 6.25
C SER A 538 1.55 2.44 7.44
N LEU A 539 0.63 2.69 8.38
CA LEU A 539 0.34 1.75 9.47
C LEU A 539 -0.23 0.44 8.95
N LEU A 540 -1.23 0.50 8.06
CA LEU A 540 -1.78 -0.67 7.40
C LEU A 540 -0.69 -1.47 6.70
N TYR A 541 0.22 -0.83 5.96
CA TYR A 541 1.35 -1.51 5.33
C TYR A 541 2.19 -2.33 6.32
N VAL A 542 2.52 -1.78 7.50
CA VAL A 542 3.28 -2.51 8.54
C VAL A 542 2.48 -3.70 9.08
N PHE A 543 1.18 -3.55 9.32
CA PHE A 543 0.33 -4.66 9.76
C PHE A 543 0.20 -5.77 8.70
N TYR A 544 -0.04 -5.37 7.44
CA TYR A 544 -0.15 -6.28 6.31
C TYR A 544 1.14 -7.07 6.11
N THR A 545 2.28 -6.40 6.08
CA THR A 545 3.58 -7.06 5.91
C THR A 545 3.88 -8.06 7.03
N ASN A 546 3.51 -7.75 8.27
CA ASN A 546 3.66 -8.68 9.39
C ASN A 546 2.77 -9.94 9.26
N ILE A 547 1.51 -9.79 8.85
CA ILE A 547 0.61 -10.94 8.64
C ILE A 547 1.06 -11.80 7.47
N TRP A 548 1.48 -11.18 6.37
CA TRP A 548 2.06 -11.90 5.24
C TRP A 548 3.32 -12.67 5.65
N ALA A 549 4.15 -12.11 6.54
CA ALA A 549 5.30 -12.82 7.09
C ALA A 549 4.86 -14.06 7.90
N LYS A 550 3.88 -13.91 8.80
CA LYS A 550 3.31 -15.04 9.58
C LYS A 550 2.72 -16.13 8.68
N LEU A 551 1.94 -15.75 7.67
CA LEU A 551 1.35 -16.70 6.71
C LEU A 551 2.42 -17.48 5.94
N LEU A 552 3.52 -16.81 5.56
CA LEU A 552 4.61 -17.45 4.84
C LEU A 552 5.48 -18.33 5.74
N VAL A 553 5.70 -17.96 7.00
CA VAL A 553 6.33 -18.84 8.01
C VAL A 553 5.51 -20.12 8.17
N ALA A 554 4.19 -19.98 8.31
CA ALA A 554 3.29 -21.12 8.40
C ALA A 554 3.30 -21.98 7.12
N HIS A 555 3.31 -21.34 5.95
CA HIS A 555 3.41 -22.05 4.67
C HIS A 555 4.75 -22.77 4.48
N GLU A 556 5.86 -22.18 4.95
CA GLU A 556 7.18 -22.80 4.89
C GLU A 556 7.25 -24.06 5.75
N PHE A 557 6.66 -24.03 6.95
CA PHE A 557 6.55 -25.20 7.82
C PHE A 557 5.63 -26.28 7.23
N ASP A 558 4.46 -25.92 6.69
CA ASP A 558 3.54 -26.86 6.01
C ASP A 558 4.23 -27.56 4.82
N ARG A 559 5.14 -26.86 4.12
CA ARG A 559 5.97 -27.47 3.08
C ARG A 559 7.05 -28.42 3.60
N LEU A 560 7.41 -28.34 4.88
CA LEU A 560 8.34 -29.25 5.55
C LEU A 560 7.64 -30.47 6.15
N THR A 561 6.31 -30.50 6.23
CA THR A 561 5.56 -31.71 6.64
C THR A 561 5.34 -32.66 5.45
N THR A 562 5.30 -32.11 4.24
CA THR A 562 4.99 -32.84 3.00
C THR A 562 6.23 -33.29 2.23
N CYS A 563 7.32 -32.53 2.28
CA CYS A 563 8.54 -32.86 1.55
C CYS A 563 9.77 -32.56 2.37
N ARG A 564 10.77 -33.44 2.30
CA ARG A 564 12.10 -33.21 2.85
C ARG A 564 12.80 -32.06 2.13
N LYS A 565 13.23 -31.03 2.87
CA LYS A 565 13.90 -29.84 2.32
C LYS A 565 14.98 -29.32 3.26
N GLY A 566 15.97 -28.62 2.69
CA GLY A 566 17.00 -27.92 3.46
C GLY A 566 16.42 -26.70 4.18
N LEU A 567 16.85 -26.48 5.42
CA LEU A 567 16.41 -25.35 6.25
C LEU A 567 16.92 -24.02 5.66
N ARG A 568 16.03 -23.02 5.63
CA ARG A 568 16.37 -21.68 5.15
C ARG A 568 16.89 -20.85 6.31
N VAL A 569 18.20 -20.60 6.35
CA VAL A 569 18.89 -19.91 7.45
C VAL A 569 19.32 -18.50 7.06
N SER A 570 19.32 -17.58 8.02
CA SER A 570 19.75 -16.20 7.81
C SER A 570 21.27 -16.06 7.81
N GLU A 571 21.95 -16.88 8.62
CA GLU A 571 23.41 -16.95 8.64
C GLU A 571 23.98 -17.75 7.46
N ARG A 572 25.29 -17.99 7.47
CA ARG A 572 25.96 -18.75 6.43
C ARG A 572 25.42 -20.19 6.44
N PRO A 573 24.88 -20.70 5.31
CA PRO A 573 24.35 -22.05 5.25
C PRO A 573 25.46 -23.09 5.48
N ARG A 574 25.14 -24.13 6.25
CA ARG A 574 25.97 -25.31 6.52
C ARG A 574 25.33 -26.55 5.87
N GLY A 575 26.14 -27.41 5.25
CA GLY A 575 25.65 -28.65 4.63
C GLY A 575 24.63 -28.40 3.50
N GLU A 576 23.45 -29.03 3.60
CA GLU A 576 22.34 -28.90 2.65
C GLU A 576 21.34 -27.76 3.00
N GLN A 577 21.70 -26.87 3.93
CA GLN A 577 20.90 -25.68 4.24
C GLN A 577 20.84 -24.71 3.05
N ARG A 578 19.79 -23.89 3.02
CA ARG A 578 19.54 -22.87 1.99
C ARG A 578 19.69 -21.48 2.58
N ILE A 579 20.14 -20.53 1.76
CA ILE A 579 20.24 -19.13 2.17
C ILE A 579 18.86 -18.47 2.26
N SER A 580 18.67 -17.57 3.22
CA SER A 580 17.47 -16.75 3.33
C SER A 580 17.31 -15.78 2.17
N HIS A 581 16.08 -15.31 1.98
CA HIS A 581 15.75 -14.32 0.97
C HIS A 581 16.34 -12.96 1.33
N PHE A 582 16.60 -12.14 0.32
CA PHE A 582 17.03 -10.75 0.50
C PHE A 582 16.02 -9.95 1.36
N PHE A 583 14.75 -9.97 0.96
CA PHE A 583 13.66 -9.41 1.75
C PHE A 583 13.11 -10.51 2.68
N THR A 584 12.71 -10.15 3.90
CA THR A 584 12.06 -11.08 4.83
C THR A 584 10.85 -11.77 4.21
N LEU A 585 10.14 -11.04 3.34
CA LEU A 585 9.15 -11.54 2.41
C LEU A 585 9.79 -11.84 1.05
N PRO A 586 9.51 -12.97 0.38
CA PRO A 586 9.90 -13.19 -1.01
C PRO A 586 9.50 -12.00 -1.90
N THR A 587 10.37 -11.62 -2.85
CA THR A 587 10.17 -10.46 -3.75
C THR A 587 8.84 -10.49 -4.49
N ARG A 588 8.36 -11.68 -4.87
CA ARG A 588 7.05 -11.92 -5.51
C ARG A 588 5.84 -11.46 -4.67
N TYR A 589 5.99 -11.30 -3.36
CA TYR A 589 4.96 -10.76 -2.48
C TYR A 589 5.30 -9.35 -2.02
N ALA A 590 6.58 -9.07 -1.73
CA ALA A 590 7.02 -7.76 -1.27
C ALA A 590 6.76 -6.65 -2.31
N LEU A 591 7.13 -6.88 -3.58
CA LEU A 591 7.00 -5.85 -4.64
C LEU A 591 5.54 -5.47 -4.93
N PRO A 592 4.59 -6.42 -5.09
CA PRO A 592 3.18 -6.06 -5.24
C PRO A 592 2.62 -5.29 -4.04
N ILE A 593 2.96 -5.67 -2.80
CA ILE A 593 2.48 -4.96 -1.60
C ILE A 593 3.04 -3.53 -1.56
N MET A 594 4.33 -3.35 -1.88
CA MET A 594 4.95 -2.02 -1.97
C MET A 594 4.33 -1.19 -3.09
N PHE A 595 4.05 -1.78 -4.26
CA PHE A 595 3.39 -1.10 -5.36
C PHE A 595 1.97 -0.64 -4.97
N CYS A 596 1.16 -1.54 -4.39
CA CYS A 596 -0.18 -1.19 -3.90
C CYS A 596 -0.14 -0.09 -2.84
N SER A 597 0.84 -0.13 -1.93
CA SER A 597 1.05 0.94 -0.95
C SER A 597 1.36 2.27 -1.64
N ALA A 598 2.35 2.33 -2.54
CA ALA A 598 2.69 3.55 -3.27
C ALA A 598 1.50 4.10 -4.09
N ALA A 599 0.72 3.21 -4.72
CA ALA A 599 -0.47 3.58 -5.49
C ALA A 599 -1.58 4.15 -4.59
N LEU A 600 -1.82 3.57 -3.41
CA LEU A 600 -2.78 4.10 -2.42
C LEU A 600 -2.37 5.48 -1.91
N HIS A 601 -1.08 5.68 -1.61
CA HIS A 601 -0.57 6.98 -1.20
C HIS A 601 -0.72 8.04 -2.30
N TRP A 602 -0.43 7.67 -3.55
CA TRP A 602 -0.66 8.55 -4.71
C TRP A 602 -2.13 8.89 -4.89
N LEU A 603 -3.02 7.89 -4.84
CA LEU A 603 -4.46 8.09 -4.96
C LEU A 603 -4.97 9.01 -3.85
N CYS A 604 -4.53 8.79 -2.60
CA CYS A 604 -4.87 9.63 -1.47
C CYS A 604 -4.46 11.10 -1.69
N SER A 605 -3.30 11.36 -2.30
CA SER A 605 -2.86 12.72 -2.64
C SER A 605 -3.72 13.42 -3.71
N ARG A 606 -4.56 12.66 -4.43
CA ARG A 606 -5.57 13.15 -5.38
C ARG A 606 -6.96 13.25 -4.79
N SER A 607 -7.21 12.52 -3.69
CA SER A 607 -8.48 12.54 -2.96
C SER A 607 -8.54 13.71 -1.97
N LEU A 608 -7.45 14.00 -1.26
CA LEU A 608 -7.36 15.04 -0.24
C LEU A 608 -6.05 15.81 -0.42
N PHE A 609 -6.14 17.13 -0.57
CA PHE A 609 -4.99 17.99 -0.83
C PHE A 609 -5.23 19.41 -0.32
N MET A 610 -4.16 20.15 -0.04
CA MET A 610 -4.29 21.59 0.23
C MET A 610 -4.50 22.32 -1.10
N ALA A 611 -5.48 23.21 -1.15
CA ALA A 611 -5.63 24.16 -2.24
C ALA A 611 -5.34 25.56 -1.72
N ARG A 612 -4.40 26.24 -2.39
CA ARG A 612 -4.11 27.65 -2.17
C ARG A 612 -4.33 28.42 -3.46
N PHE A 613 -5.09 29.49 -3.33
CA PHE A 613 -5.41 30.38 -4.43
C PHE A 613 -5.02 31.80 -4.05
N ASP A 614 -4.31 32.49 -4.94
CA ASP A 614 -3.87 33.87 -4.76
C ASP A 614 -4.66 34.77 -5.72
N GLY A 615 -5.45 35.70 -5.18
CA GLY A 615 -6.26 36.62 -5.97
C GLY A 615 -5.44 37.69 -6.65
N VAL A 616 -5.70 37.88 -7.95
CA VAL A 616 -5.03 38.89 -8.76
C VAL A 616 -6.03 39.96 -9.14
N ASN A 617 -5.70 41.21 -8.82
CA ASN A 617 -6.52 42.37 -9.13
C ASN A 617 -6.34 42.82 -10.60
N VAL A 618 -6.95 43.94 -10.98
CA VAL A 618 -6.95 44.47 -12.36
C VAL A 618 -5.57 44.91 -12.84
N ASP A 619 -4.70 45.26 -11.90
CA ASP A 619 -3.34 45.72 -12.14
C ASP A 619 -2.32 44.57 -12.17
N ASP A 620 -2.80 43.33 -12.24
CA ASP A 620 -1.99 42.11 -12.22
C ASP A 620 -1.14 41.96 -10.93
N VAL A 621 -1.62 42.56 -9.83
CA VAL A 621 -1.01 42.46 -8.50
C VAL A 621 -1.81 41.50 -7.62
N VAL A 622 -1.09 40.69 -6.84
CA VAL A 622 -1.72 39.78 -5.86
C VAL A 622 -2.35 40.59 -4.73
N ASP A 623 -3.66 40.45 -4.55
CA ASP A 623 -4.45 41.07 -3.50
C ASP A 623 -4.40 40.23 -2.23
N SER A 624 -3.79 40.76 -1.17
CA SER A 624 -3.71 40.10 0.13
C SER A 624 -5.08 39.84 0.78
N GLY A 625 -6.11 40.59 0.40
CA GLY A 625 -7.48 40.39 0.88
C GLY A 625 -8.21 39.22 0.22
N ASP A 626 -7.74 38.73 -0.93
CA ASP A 626 -8.37 37.66 -1.72
C ASP A 626 -7.45 36.43 -1.86
N GLN A 627 -6.74 36.08 -0.78
CA GLN A 627 -5.94 34.86 -0.69
C GLN A 627 -6.67 33.82 0.16
N ILE A 628 -6.69 32.57 -0.30
CA ILE A 628 -7.39 31.47 0.36
C ILE A 628 -6.48 30.25 0.48
N VAL A 629 -6.47 29.64 1.66
CA VAL A 629 -5.78 28.38 1.95
C VAL A 629 -6.75 27.44 2.65
N ARG A 630 -7.17 26.39 1.95
CA ARG A 630 -8.17 25.44 2.48
C ARG A 630 -7.82 24.00 2.15
N LEU A 631 -8.46 23.08 2.87
CA LEU A 631 -8.42 21.66 2.54
C LEU A 631 -9.40 21.40 1.39
N ALA A 632 -8.87 20.99 0.25
CA ALA A 632 -9.66 20.54 -0.89
C ALA A 632 -9.80 19.01 -0.89
N TYR A 633 -10.93 18.56 -1.42
CA TYR A 633 -11.21 17.13 -1.57
C TYR A 633 -11.83 16.83 -2.93
N SER A 634 -11.58 15.62 -3.44
CA SER A 634 -12.16 15.13 -4.70
C SER A 634 -13.02 13.91 -4.39
N ILE A 635 -14.34 14.04 -4.59
CA ILE A 635 -15.30 12.96 -4.31
C ILE A 635 -15.00 11.70 -5.14
N PRO A 636 -14.74 11.77 -6.47
CA PRO A 636 -14.33 10.59 -7.23
C PRO A 636 -13.01 9.97 -6.75
N GLY A 637 -12.07 10.80 -6.29
CA GLY A 637 -10.82 10.31 -5.72
C GLY A 637 -11.04 9.59 -4.40
N MET A 638 -11.91 10.11 -3.53
CA MET A 638 -12.23 9.50 -2.25
C MET A 638 -13.03 8.20 -2.41
N THR A 639 -13.98 8.14 -3.34
CA THR A 639 -14.71 6.89 -3.63
C THR A 639 -13.78 5.80 -4.16
N ALA A 640 -12.88 6.14 -5.09
CA ALA A 640 -11.86 5.21 -5.58
C ALA A 640 -10.95 4.73 -4.44
N LEU A 641 -10.55 5.64 -3.54
CA LEU A 641 -9.71 5.31 -2.39
C LEU A 641 -10.39 4.33 -1.43
N VAL A 642 -11.66 4.56 -1.09
CA VAL A 642 -12.48 3.65 -0.27
C VAL A 642 -12.63 2.30 -0.96
N ALA A 643 -12.95 2.28 -2.26
CA ALA A 643 -13.16 1.05 -3.02
C ALA A 643 -11.90 0.18 -3.08
N VAL A 644 -10.73 0.77 -3.38
CA VAL A 644 -9.46 0.01 -3.44
C VAL A 644 -9.08 -0.53 -2.05
N THR A 645 -9.26 0.28 -0.99
CA THR A 645 -8.95 -0.14 0.38
C THR A 645 -9.87 -1.29 0.82
N PHE A 646 -11.16 -1.21 0.49
CA PHE A 646 -12.14 -2.27 0.74
C PHE A 646 -11.81 -3.56 -0.04
N ALA A 647 -11.48 -3.44 -1.32
CA ALA A 647 -11.07 -4.57 -2.15
C ALA A 647 -9.81 -5.27 -1.59
N MET A 648 -8.83 -4.50 -1.08
CA MET A 648 -7.66 -5.05 -0.40
C MET A 648 -8.01 -5.79 0.89
N ALA A 649 -8.94 -5.26 1.69
CA ALA A 649 -9.43 -5.94 2.89
C ALA A 649 -10.10 -7.28 2.54
N ILE A 650 -11.03 -7.28 1.57
CA ILE A 650 -11.69 -8.51 1.08
C ILE A 650 -10.69 -9.51 0.53
N SER A 651 -9.77 -9.06 -0.34
CA SER A 651 -8.78 -9.95 -0.96
C SER A 651 -7.94 -10.68 0.08
N THR A 652 -7.60 -10.00 1.18
CA THR A 652 -6.86 -10.60 2.30
C THR A 652 -7.70 -11.64 3.02
N VAL A 653 -8.98 -11.34 3.26
CA VAL A 653 -9.92 -12.28 3.86
C VAL A 653 -10.10 -13.53 3.00
N CYS A 654 -10.29 -13.35 1.69
CA CYS A 654 -10.42 -14.44 0.74
C CYS A 654 -9.15 -15.30 0.70
N ILE A 655 -7.97 -14.70 0.51
CA ILE A 655 -6.71 -15.47 0.42
C ILE A 655 -6.44 -16.26 1.70
N ALA A 656 -6.67 -15.65 2.87
CA ALA A 656 -6.49 -16.31 4.15
C ALA A 656 -7.57 -17.38 4.42
N GLY A 657 -8.82 -17.13 4.05
CA GLY A 657 -9.94 -18.05 4.26
C GLY A 657 -9.92 -19.27 3.34
N PHE A 658 -9.48 -19.11 2.09
CA PHE A 658 -9.45 -20.19 1.10
C PHE A 658 -8.19 -21.08 1.19
N ARG A 659 -7.11 -20.62 1.85
CA ARG A 659 -5.89 -21.43 2.06
C ARG A 659 -5.93 -22.13 3.41
N ARG A 660 -6.57 -23.30 3.46
CA ARG A 660 -6.46 -24.19 4.63
C ARG A 660 -5.05 -24.77 4.73
N LEU A 661 -4.34 -24.42 5.80
CA LEU A 661 -3.10 -25.11 6.20
C LEU A 661 -3.45 -26.51 6.68
N ARG A 662 -2.62 -27.51 6.34
CA ARG A 662 -2.91 -28.91 6.70
C ARG A 662 -2.57 -29.21 8.16
N THR A 663 -1.59 -28.49 8.71
CA THR A 663 -1.13 -28.68 10.09
C THR A 663 -2.06 -28.03 11.11
N GLY A 664 -2.46 -28.79 12.13
CA GLY A 664 -3.29 -28.32 13.25
C GLY A 664 -2.61 -27.45 14.31
N LEU A 665 -1.31 -27.18 14.15
CA LEU A 665 -0.46 -26.51 15.14
C LEU A 665 -0.79 -25.01 15.33
N GLY A 666 -1.52 -24.41 14.38
CA GLY A 666 -1.96 -23.02 14.43
C GLY A 666 -0.84 -22.03 14.08
N GLU A 667 -0.55 -21.09 14.98
CA GLU A 667 0.48 -20.06 14.79
C GLU A 667 1.89 -20.61 14.97
N ILE A 668 2.52 -20.96 13.85
CA ILE A 668 3.84 -21.62 13.79
C ILE A 668 5.00 -20.68 14.12
N ALA A 669 4.81 -19.36 14.07
CA ALA A 669 5.86 -18.40 14.42
C ALA A 669 6.27 -18.46 15.91
N MET A 670 5.52 -19.17 16.77
CA MET A 670 5.83 -19.30 18.19
C MET A 670 7.06 -20.18 18.45
N SER A 671 8.04 -19.65 19.17
CA SER A 671 9.27 -20.35 19.53
C SER A 671 9.03 -21.69 20.23
N ALA A 672 8.02 -21.75 21.11
CA ALA A 672 7.66 -22.96 21.84
C ALA A 672 7.14 -24.08 20.91
N VAL A 673 6.31 -23.74 19.91
CA VAL A 673 5.77 -24.69 18.94
C VAL A 673 6.89 -25.22 18.04
N ILE A 674 7.77 -24.34 17.56
CA ILE A 674 8.93 -24.73 16.75
C ILE A 674 9.86 -25.65 17.54
N SER A 675 10.17 -25.27 18.79
CA SER A 675 11.02 -26.04 19.69
C SER A 675 10.47 -27.42 19.99
N ALA A 676 9.18 -27.52 20.28
CA ALA A 676 8.52 -28.79 20.56
C ALA A 676 8.56 -29.76 19.38
N ALA A 677 8.53 -29.25 18.15
CA ALA A 677 8.65 -30.03 16.92
C ALA A 677 10.08 -30.53 16.62
N CYS A 678 11.09 -30.11 17.38
CA CYS A 678 12.51 -30.42 17.12
C CYS A 678 13.11 -31.47 18.07
N HIS A 679 12.32 -32.05 18.98
CA HIS A 679 12.81 -33.11 19.86
C HIS A 679 12.91 -34.41 19.09
N VAL A 680 14.11 -34.95 18.91
CA VAL A 680 14.31 -36.24 18.22
C VAL A 680 14.89 -37.23 19.22
N LYS A 681 14.13 -38.28 19.56
CA LYS A 681 14.58 -39.32 20.50
C LYS A 681 15.67 -40.24 19.92
N ARG A 682 15.70 -40.42 18.59
CA ARG A 682 16.70 -41.23 17.89
C ARG A 682 17.97 -40.43 17.60
N ARG A 683 19.14 -41.09 17.68
CA ARG A 683 20.43 -40.45 17.36
C ARG A 683 20.56 -40.25 15.85
N GLU A 684 20.72 -39.00 15.43
CA GLU A 684 20.97 -38.60 14.04
C GLU A 684 22.27 -37.80 13.93
N ASP A 685 23.02 -37.97 12.84
CA ASP A 685 24.25 -37.22 12.61
C ASP A 685 23.93 -35.84 12.02
N LYS A 686 24.07 -34.80 12.85
CA LYS A 686 23.87 -33.39 12.52
C LYS A 686 22.61 -33.13 11.68
N PRO A 687 21.41 -33.51 12.16
CA PRO A 687 20.17 -33.31 11.40
C PRO A 687 19.92 -31.84 11.03
N TRP A 688 20.46 -30.89 11.80
CA TRP A 688 20.37 -29.46 11.51
C TRP A 688 21.08 -29.01 10.23
N GLU A 689 22.06 -29.77 9.71
CA GLU A 689 22.81 -29.45 8.47
C GLU A 689 22.26 -30.19 7.24
N ARG A 690 21.28 -31.08 7.40
CA ARG A 690 20.72 -31.92 6.34
C ARG A 690 19.34 -31.44 5.90
N LYS A 691 18.81 -32.02 4.81
CA LYS A 691 17.38 -31.86 4.49
C LYS A 691 16.54 -32.58 5.55
N VAL A 692 15.54 -31.90 6.08
CA VAL A 692 14.65 -32.44 7.12
C VAL A 692 13.19 -32.45 6.67
N GLN A 693 12.41 -33.34 7.27
CA GLN A 693 10.96 -33.40 7.15
C GLN A 693 10.37 -33.56 8.56
N TRP A 694 9.23 -32.92 8.81
CA TRP A 694 8.48 -33.10 10.05
C TRP A 694 7.41 -34.17 9.88
N GLY A 695 7.34 -35.10 10.82
CA GLY A 695 6.33 -36.14 10.85
C GLY A 695 6.54 -37.13 11.98
N ASP A 696 5.74 -38.18 11.97
CA ASP A 696 5.82 -39.32 12.88
C ASP A 696 7.12 -40.09 12.65
N VAL A 697 7.94 -40.23 13.71
CA VAL A 697 9.24 -40.92 13.69
C VAL A 697 9.15 -42.38 14.16
N GLY A 698 7.95 -42.90 14.46
CA GLY A 698 7.68 -44.33 14.56
C GLY A 698 8.14 -45.04 15.83
N ASN A 699 8.59 -44.31 16.86
CA ASN A 699 8.86 -44.89 18.16
C ASN A 699 7.55 -45.00 18.93
N GLU A 700 7.00 -46.20 19.04
CA GLU A 700 5.88 -46.50 19.92
C GLU A 700 6.41 -46.74 21.34
N GLU A 701 6.00 -45.88 22.27
CA GLU A 701 6.28 -46.00 23.70
C GLU A 701 4.97 -46.24 24.44
N VAL A 702 5.00 -47.11 25.46
CA VAL A 702 3.83 -47.32 26.33
C VAL A 702 3.97 -46.39 27.53
N VAL A 703 3.08 -45.39 27.60
CA VAL A 703 3.01 -44.45 28.72
C VAL A 703 1.63 -44.59 29.36
N ASP A 704 1.57 -44.88 30.66
CA ASP A 704 0.33 -45.09 31.42
C ASP A 704 -0.65 -46.12 30.81
N GLY A 705 -0.12 -47.11 30.08
CA GLY A 705 -0.91 -48.17 29.43
C GLY A 705 -1.44 -47.83 28.03
N GLU A 706 -1.17 -46.63 27.51
CA GLU A 706 -1.52 -46.19 26.16
C GLU A 706 -0.31 -46.23 25.22
N ILE A 707 -0.52 -46.60 23.96
CA ILE A 707 0.52 -46.55 22.91
C ILE A 707 0.64 -45.11 22.43
N VAL A 708 1.81 -44.53 22.66
CA VAL A 708 2.14 -43.16 22.30
C VAL A 708 3.23 -43.15 21.23
N ARG A 709 3.06 -42.28 20.23
CA ARG A 709 4.03 -42.04 19.16
C ARG A 709 4.74 -40.69 19.34
N HIS A 710 5.72 -40.40 18.49
CA HIS A 710 6.44 -39.13 18.56
C HIS A 710 6.53 -38.47 17.18
N CYS A 711 6.31 -37.16 17.14
CA CYS A 711 6.49 -36.36 15.92
C CYS A 711 7.70 -35.44 16.05
N ALA A 712 8.57 -35.41 15.05
CA ALA A 712 9.75 -34.57 15.08
C ALA A 712 10.26 -34.20 13.69
N PHE A 713 11.04 -33.12 13.61
CA PHE A 713 11.89 -32.88 12.45
C PHE A 713 13.02 -33.91 12.41
N THR A 714 13.16 -34.60 11.28
CA THR A 714 14.17 -35.64 11.11
C THR A 714 14.81 -35.58 9.73
N SER A 715 16.09 -35.97 9.67
CA SER A 715 16.84 -36.17 8.42
C SER A 715 16.62 -37.55 7.80
N LEU A 716 16.06 -38.48 8.58
CA LEU A 716 15.68 -39.84 8.21
C LEU A 716 14.19 -39.90 7.82
N ASP A 717 13.68 -41.11 7.58
CA ASP A 717 12.31 -41.29 7.13
C ASP A 717 11.29 -40.94 8.23
N SER A 718 10.25 -40.23 7.82
CA SER A 718 9.13 -39.76 8.64
C SER A 718 7.82 -40.06 7.93
N ARG A 719 6.81 -40.50 8.66
CA ARG A 719 5.45 -40.71 8.14
C ARG A 719 4.57 -39.50 8.49
N PRO A 720 3.50 -39.21 7.72
CA PRO A 720 2.53 -38.22 8.16
C PRO A 720 1.89 -38.66 9.49
N PRO A 721 1.63 -37.72 10.43
CA PRO A 721 0.92 -38.04 11.67
C PRO A 721 -0.48 -38.60 11.37
N THR A 722 -0.90 -39.60 12.13
CA THR A 722 -2.15 -40.33 11.91
C THR A 722 -3.20 -39.90 12.92
N GLU A 723 -4.42 -39.61 12.45
CA GLU A 723 -5.55 -39.31 13.36
C GLU A 723 -5.90 -40.53 14.21
N GLY A 724 -6.24 -40.31 15.49
CA GLY A 724 -6.62 -41.36 16.45
C GLY A 724 -5.48 -41.91 17.32
N PHE A 725 -4.22 -41.60 17.00
CA PHE A 725 -3.07 -41.91 17.85
C PHE A 725 -2.74 -40.75 18.80
N LEU A 726 -2.15 -41.09 19.94
CA LEU A 726 -1.60 -40.14 20.91
C LEU A 726 -0.12 -39.92 20.67
N TYR A 727 0.35 -38.71 20.94
CA TYR A 727 1.72 -38.29 20.71
C TYR A 727 2.33 -37.60 21.95
N LEU A 728 3.56 -37.96 22.32
CA LEU A 728 4.40 -37.28 23.33
C LEU A 728 5.78 -37.07 22.74
#